data_AF-A0A931K2E9-F1
#
_entry.id   AF-A0A931K2E9-F1
#
_cell.length_a   1.000
_cell.length_b   1.000
_cell.length_c   1.000
_cell.angle_alpha   90.00
_cell.angle_beta   90.00
_cell.angle_gamma   90.00
#
_symmetry.space_group_name_H-M   'P 1'
#
loop_
_entity.id
_entity.type
_entity.pdbx_description
1 polymer ?
#
loop_
_entity_poly.entity_id
_entity_poly.type
_entity_poly.pdbx_seq_one_letter_code
_entity_poly.pdbx_strand_id
1 'polypeptide(L)'
;MVRTSVRIQLACVLVSGLACSVSQAFQAVDVGQPTGLDPAATFVSNGTADNAGLVKVDVTAPRPAPWPYANITEQEANAMAADDSGNVALLEKITSRNVARTAPETPNWYTYKGAQIVMNLDPNRIAVKLSDAAAQAGNTTATAIAALNAAGYETIENGNTEYREWVLVNLKNPLANAAATEAAIQAIVKAQGSPVVFASPVFENPYMAGGWTVITPDVMGQMRDANQAQNAARGGLQIARAQLGSIPGGVMLHSSAVSGFEVLRQIDALQKDAAFAWAEPDVLATMELDRTVPNDTFFGNQWGLDQSNDYDIDAPEAWDLTTGRSSVSWLVMDVGTQTNHPDLNWSTGRDFTTGVVGGVGDGSPGNACDNHGTAVAGCVSARWNNGLDVAGIAGLSPVSVAKIATLVNNPPTCTNSFAIYQPSYVVNALTWGVGLGCRSSNASFGVGQSNAIDAEYQDAYVNHNMLHFAAAGNNGSGTIGYPSSAPFVISCAAMASNGNRASFSQYGPGLDISAPGQGIYTLDRTGANGYVNGDVVIVDGTSFASPYSAGVATLYYAAHPFASQAEGFVAIALGATDLGVAGYDTDYGYGFVNAYGSIKYPAPADDECGNATVISTNSYSISRDTSWATARVNEPTESCELGGAGNSTSSIYYSFTAPNTGNLSINTNGSNYDTVLSVFNGCGFFFLGTYFPPSVLACDDDSGVGTQSQIDNLHLTKGQTVKIKVAKYGTTPGVTNLVFNLSFVPTAPVNDNCSSGTEMPNTYGTFTETGLDTEYATTQPCEDTDTCGFMGNSNSVWYNFHPTQNGLIQVDTIGSDYDTVIDIFNFCAFSLNNICFRGSSLICDDDSGGNFTSLISDFPVTAGGVYLIKVSNYYTPGPGDLDFHFSFYPAPAPCDPDVNQDGVADQGDVDYLINVIAGGPNPTGIDPDFNQDGVADQGDIDGLINVIAGGPCP
;
A
#
# COMPACT_ATOMS: atom_id res chain seq x y z
N MET A 1 -49.80 -16.15 27.11
CA MET A 1 -50.36 -14.85 26.70
C MET A 1 -49.17 -13.89 26.61
N VAL A 2 -48.86 -13.17 25.54
CA VAL A 2 -49.31 -13.16 24.12
C VAL A 2 -48.01 -12.98 23.31
N ARG A 3 -47.58 -13.97 22.49
CA ARG A 3 -47.51 -13.94 21.00
C ARG A 3 -47.04 -12.57 20.43
N THR A 4 -46.05 -12.48 19.54
CA THR A 4 -45.67 -13.37 18.40
C THR A 4 -44.17 -13.16 18.03
N SER A 5 -43.39 -14.01 17.35
CA SER A 5 -43.17 -15.48 17.23
C SER A 5 -42.09 -15.72 16.15
N VAL A 6 -41.46 -16.93 16.07
CA VAL A 6 -40.91 -17.57 14.82
C VAL A 6 -39.62 -16.92 14.21
N ARG A 7 -38.59 -17.59 13.63
CA ARG A 7 -38.03 -18.98 13.48
C ARG A 7 -36.49 -18.81 13.24
N ILE A 8 -35.53 -19.74 13.35
CA ILE A 8 -35.37 -21.21 13.16
C ILE A 8 -35.00 -21.66 11.72
N GLN A 9 -33.70 -21.99 11.57
CA GLN A 9 -33.03 -23.12 10.83
C GLN A 9 -32.92 -23.26 9.28
N LEU A 10 -31.66 -23.54 8.86
CA LEU A 10 -31.09 -24.54 7.90
C LEU A 10 -31.58 -24.71 6.43
N ALA A 11 -30.60 -24.69 5.50
CA ALA A 11 -30.12 -25.79 4.63
C ALA A 11 -28.74 -25.36 4.02
N CYS A 12 -27.63 -26.12 4.03
CA CYS A 12 -27.24 -27.29 3.18
C CYS A 12 -27.12 -26.93 1.68
N VAL A 13 -26.10 -27.34 0.90
CA VAL A 13 -25.35 -28.63 0.79
C VAL A 13 -23.83 -28.32 0.55
N LEU A 14 -22.78 -28.91 1.15
CA LEU A 14 -22.29 -30.30 1.38
C LEU A 14 -21.60 -30.98 0.17
N VAL A 15 -20.33 -31.39 0.34
CA VAL A 15 -19.63 -32.60 -0.17
C VAL A 15 -18.09 -32.36 -0.13
N SER A 16 -17.20 -33.32 0.17
CA SER A 16 -17.29 -34.44 1.14
C SER A 16 -15.87 -34.96 1.49
N GLY A 17 -15.72 -35.64 2.64
CA GLY A 17 -14.51 -36.45 2.96
C GLY A 17 -13.37 -35.68 3.66
N LEU A 18 -12.64 -36.24 4.64
CA LEU A 18 -12.71 -37.55 5.31
C LEU A 18 -12.47 -37.39 6.83
N ALA A 19 -12.79 -38.41 7.63
CA ALA A 19 -12.82 -38.31 9.10
C ALA A 19 -11.94 -39.34 9.82
N CYS A 20 -11.25 -38.90 10.89
CA CYS A 20 -10.80 -39.69 12.06
C CYS A 20 -10.21 -38.73 13.11
N SER A 21 -10.25 -38.98 14.43
CA SER A 21 -10.94 -40.00 15.23
C SER A 21 -11.18 -39.47 16.67
N VAL A 22 -11.86 -40.21 17.55
CA VAL A 22 -12.40 -39.71 18.83
C VAL A 22 -12.03 -40.62 20.03
N SER A 23 -12.23 -40.11 21.26
CA SER A 23 -12.06 -40.72 22.60
C SER A 23 -10.71 -40.42 23.29
N GLN A 24 -10.61 -40.30 24.61
CA GLN A 24 -11.50 -40.67 25.75
C GLN A 24 -11.61 -39.45 26.72
N ALA A 25 -12.69 -39.08 27.45
CA ALA A 25 -13.87 -39.74 28.05
C ALA A 25 -13.52 -40.65 29.27
N PHE A 26 -13.75 -40.31 30.54
CA PHE A 26 -14.99 -40.28 31.37
C PHE A 26 -14.56 -39.85 32.82
N GLN A 27 -15.34 -39.30 33.80
CA GLN A 27 -16.67 -38.67 33.92
C GLN A 27 -16.81 -38.03 35.35
N ALA A 28 -18.04 -37.79 35.86
CA ALA A 28 -18.44 -37.32 37.22
C ALA A 28 -18.17 -35.83 37.56
N VAL A 29 -19.12 -34.93 37.87
CA VAL A 29 -20.44 -34.97 38.59
C VAL A 29 -20.22 -35.20 40.10
N ASP A 30 -20.72 -34.37 41.03
CA ASP A 30 -22.04 -33.71 41.13
C ASP A 30 -22.00 -32.22 41.63
N VAL A 31 -23.17 -31.57 41.74
CA VAL A 31 -23.33 -30.11 41.86
C VAL A 31 -23.58 -29.58 43.29
N GLY A 32 -23.16 -28.33 43.54
CA GLY A 32 -23.48 -27.59 44.78
C GLY A 32 -23.51 -26.08 44.55
N GLN A 33 -24.68 -25.47 44.71
CA GLN A 33 -24.97 -24.02 44.57
C GLN A 33 -25.64 -23.51 45.86
N PRO A 34 -25.64 -22.21 46.20
CA PRO A 34 -24.86 -21.09 45.64
C PRO A 34 -24.25 -20.14 46.71
N THR A 35 -23.72 -19.00 46.25
CA THR A 35 -23.53 -17.70 46.97
C THR A 35 -22.62 -17.63 48.22
N GLY A 36 -21.60 -16.75 48.12
CA GLY A 36 -21.05 -15.99 49.24
C GLY A 36 -19.60 -16.30 49.63
N LEU A 37 -18.72 -15.31 49.48
CA LEU A 37 -17.91 -14.76 50.58
C LEU A 37 -17.23 -13.43 50.15
N ASP A 38 -16.72 -12.69 51.15
CA ASP A 38 -16.43 -11.25 51.12
C ASP A 38 -14.90 -10.98 51.16
N PRO A 39 -14.32 -10.13 50.28
CA PRO A 39 -12.87 -9.90 50.23
C PRO A 39 -12.34 -8.91 51.29
N ALA A 40 -11.69 -9.43 52.34
CA ALA A 40 -10.99 -8.61 53.34
C ALA A 40 -9.58 -9.15 53.68
N ALA A 41 -8.56 -8.66 52.97
CA ALA A 41 -7.14 -8.86 53.32
C ALA A 41 -6.32 -7.61 52.95
N THR A 42 -5.91 -6.84 53.97
CA THR A 42 -5.18 -5.58 53.81
C THR A 42 -3.67 -5.77 53.68
N PHE A 43 -3.04 -5.03 52.77
CA PHE A 43 -1.62 -4.67 52.89
C PHE A 43 -1.47 -3.32 53.59
N VAL A 44 -0.38 -3.15 54.35
CA VAL A 44 -0.14 -1.97 55.22
C VAL A 44 1.02 -1.15 54.68
N SER A 45 0.89 0.17 54.68
CA SER A 45 1.93 1.13 54.32
C SER A 45 2.24 2.09 55.48
N ASN A 46 3.52 2.42 55.66
CA ASN A 46 4.11 3.57 56.36
C ASN A 46 5.63 3.35 56.41
N GLY A 47 6.52 4.22 55.94
CA GLY A 47 6.44 5.51 55.22
C GLY A 47 7.89 5.95 54.88
N THR A 48 8.24 7.16 54.42
CA THR A 48 7.51 8.41 54.09
C THR A 48 8.41 9.28 53.18
N ALA A 49 7.80 10.16 52.37
CA ALA A 49 8.39 11.32 51.65
C ALA A 49 9.32 11.00 50.44
N ASP A 50 9.25 11.70 49.30
CA ASP A 50 8.27 12.71 48.85
C ASP A 50 7.87 12.51 47.39
N ASN A 51 6.58 12.72 47.09
CA ASN A 51 6.03 12.94 45.74
C ASN A 51 4.54 13.33 45.87
N ALA A 52 4.20 14.58 45.59
CA ALA A 52 2.86 15.12 45.77
C ALA A 52 2.33 15.76 44.47
N GLY A 53 1.16 15.35 44.01
CA GLY A 53 0.52 15.95 42.82
C GLY A 53 -0.73 15.23 42.30
N LEU A 54 -0.76 13.89 42.33
CA LEU A 54 -1.86 13.11 41.76
C LEU A 54 -2.94 12.75 42.79
N VAL A 55 -4.13 13.34 42.65
CA VAL A 55 -5.33 13.01 43.43
C VAL A 55 -5.99 11.75 42.87
N LYS A 56 -6.18 10.73 43.71
CA LYS A 56 -6.98 9.53 43.36
C LYS A 56 -8.43 9.69 43.82
N VAL A 57 -9.37 9.25 42.98
CA VAL A 57 -10.81 9.32 43.21
C VAL A 57 -11.31 8.04 43.91
N ASP A 58 -12.21 8.20 44.89
CA ASP A 58 -12.89 7.10 45.58
C ASP A 58 -14.00 6.50 44.71
N VAL A 59 -14.07 5.16 44.67
CA VAL A 59 -14.98 4.38 43.82
C VAL A 59 -16.16 3.73 44.58
N THR A 60 -16.40 4.11 45.83
CA THR A 60 -17.39 3.44 46.71
C THR A 60 -18.70 4.20 46.93
N ALA A 61 -18.86 5.42 46.39
CA ALA A 61 -20.11 6.19 46.48
C ALA A 61 -21.09 5.87 45.32
N PRO A 62 -22.41 5.73 45.57
CA PRO A 62 -23.39 5.44 44.51
C PRO A 62 -23.55 6.65 43.57
N ARG A 63 -23.55 6.40 42.25
CA ARG A 63 -23.67 7.43 41.19
C ARG A 63 -24.87 8.38 41.43
N PRO A 64 -24.64 9.69 41.61
CA PRO A 64 -25.68 10.71 41.46
C PRO A 64 -26.18 10.77 40.00
N ALA A 65 -27.40 11.26 39.79
CA ALA A 65 -27.96 11.47 38.45
C ALA A 65 -27.25 12.63 37.72
N PRO A 66 -27.10 12.59 36.38
CA PRO A 66 -26.36 13.60 35.63
C PRO A 66 -27.12 14.94 35.53
N TRP A 67 -26.58 15.98 36.17
CA TRP A 67 -27.06 17.36 36.15
C TRP A 67 -25.88 18.33 36.37
N PRO A 68 -25.91 19.54 35.80
CA PRO A 68 -26.17 19.84 34.39
C PRO A 68 -25.02 20.69 33.79
N TYR A 69 -25.08 21.01 32.49
CA TYR A 69 -24.26 22.11 31.97
C TYR A 69 -24.71 23.42 32.61
N ALA A 70 -23.81 24.09 33.33
CA ALA A 70 -23.97 25.48 33.73
C ALA A 70 -23.34 26.38 32.67
N ASN A 71 -24.09 27.36 32.16
CA ASN A 71 -23.57 28.32 31.20
C ASN A 71 -22.54 29.22 31.89
N ILE A 72 -21.43 29.50 31.19
CA ILE A 72 -20.49 30.57 31.53
C ILE A 72 -21.29 31.87 31.62
N THR A 73 -21.07 32.70 32.65
CA THR A 73 -21.82 33.96 32.74
C THR A 73 -21.26 34.99 31.75
N GLU A 74 -22.14 35.85 31.24
CA GLU A 74 -21.78 36.96 30.36
C GLU A 74 -20.73 37.88 30.99
N GLN A 75 -20.67 37.96 32.32
CA GLN A 75 -19.68 38.75 33.06
C GLN A 75 -18.29 38.10 33.10
N GLU A 76 -18.21 36.76 33.11
CA GLU A 76 -16.94 36.02 33.00
C GLU A 76 -16.40 36.06 31.57
N ALA A 77 -17.27 35.88 30.57
CA ALA A 77 -16.90 36.04 29.16
C ALA A 77 -16.36 37.45 28.85
N ASN A 78 -17.01 38.49 29.36
CA ASN A 78 -16.55 39.87 29.21
C ASN A 78 -15.25 40.18 30.00
N ALA A 79 -14.93 39.41 31.05
CA ALA A 79 -13.65 39.54 31.76
C ALA A 79 -12.48 38.95 30.94
N MET A 80 -12.72 37.86 30.20
CA MET A 80 -11.73 37.28 29.29
C MET A 80 -11.48 38.13 28.04
N ALA A 81 -12.41 39.00 27.66
CA ALA A 81 -12.28 39.92 26.53
C ALA A 81 -11.55 41.24 26.86
N ALA A 82 -10.98 41.39 28.06
CA ALA A 82 -10.51 42.68 28.58
C ALA A 82 -8.98 42.90 28.54
N ASP A 83 -8.18 41.87 28.26
CA ASP A 83 -6.71 41.96 28.17
C ASP A 83 -6.23 41.85 26.72
N ASP A 84 -6.71 42.76 25.86
CA ASP A 84 -6.36 42.77 24.44
C ASP A 84 -5.95 44.16 23.92
N SER A 85 -4.92 44.72 24.55
CA SER A 85 -4.18 45.87 24.02
C SER A 85 -3.15 45.49 22.95
N GLY A 86 -3.01 44.19 22.64
CA GLY A 86 -2.08 43.66 21.62
C GLY A 86 -2.70 43.56 20.23
N ASN A 87 -3.89 42.94 20.11
CA ASN A 87 -4.52 42.70 18.82
C ASN A 87 -5.19 43.92 18.21
N VAL A 88 -5.19 45.12 18.82
CA VAL A 88 -5.81 46.29 18.16
C VAL A 88 -5.21 46.52 16.76
N ALA A 89 -3.90 46.37 16.59
CA ALA A 89 -3.23 46.44 15.29
C ALA A 89 -3.50 45.21 14.37
N LEU A 90 -3.87 44.06 14.94
CA LEU A 90 -4.22 42.85 14.20
C LEU A 90 -5.69 42.88 13.74
N LEU A 91 -6.62 43.27 14.61
CA LEU A 91 -8.02 43.56 14.28
C LEU A 91 -8.14 44.73 13.31
N GLU A 92 -7.34 45.80 13.42
CA GLU A 92 -7.30 46.86 12.40
C GLU A 92 -6.78 46.33 11.05
N LYS A 93 -5.78 45.43 11.03
CA LYS A 93 -5.36 44.74 9.80
C LYS A 93 -6.45 43.82 9.22
N ILE A 94 -7.16 43.07 10.06
CA ILE A 94 -8.22 42.14 9.63
C ILE A 94 -9.45 42.91 9.12
N THR A 95 -9.91 43.91 9.87
CA THR A 95 -11.07 44.74 9.48
C THR A 95 -10.79 45.64 8.28
N SER A 96 -9.55 46.11 8.08
CA SER A 96 -9.18 46.87 6.87
C SER A 96 -9.00 46.01 5.60
N ARG A 97 -8.83 44.69 5.72
CA ARG A 97 -8.97 43.75 4.59
C ARG A 97 -10.43 43.45 4.23
N ASN A 98 -11.35 43.56 5.18
CA ASN A 98 -12.73 43.06 5.05
C ASN A 98 -13.67 43.98 4.25
N VAL A 99 -13.41 44.10 2.94
CA VAL A 99 -14.47 44.29 1.93
C VAL A 99 -14.33 43.19 0.88
N ALA A 100 -15.05 42.09 1.08
CA ALA A 100 -15.09 40.99 0.14
C ALA A 100 -15.52 41.49 -1.26
N ARG A 101 -14.71 41.24 -2.29
CA ARG A 101 -14.95 41.74 -3.65
C ARG A 101 -15.95 40.86 -4.41
N THR A 102 -17.15 40.72 -3.85
CA THR A 102 -18.23 39.90 -4.39
C THR A 102 -18.89 40.53 -5.62
N ALA A 103 -18.90 39.81 -6.73
CA ALA A 103 -20.01 39.90 -7.69
C ALA A 103 -21.05 38.84 -7.28
N PRO A 104 -22.37 39.06 -7.45
CA PRO A 104 -23.39 38.15 -6.90
C PRO A 104 -23.46 36.73 -7.50
N GLU A 105 -22.69 36.42 -8.56
CA GLU A 105 -22.89 35.25 -9.42
C GLU A 105 -21.68 34.30 -9.51
N THR A 106 -20.51 34.69 -8.99
CA THR A 106 -19.28 33.87 -8.97
C THR A 106 -18.97 33.43 -7.54
N PRO A 107 -19.08 32.13 -7.18
CA PRO A 107 -18.85 31.68 -5.81
C PRO A 107 -17.36 31.71 -5.45
N ASN A 108 -17.01 32.49 -4.42
CA ASN A 108 -15.71 32.45 -3.74
C ASN A 108 -15.84 31.84 -2.34
N TRP A 109 -16.72 30.87 -2.17
CA TRP A 109 -17.00 30.21 -0.89
C TRP A 109 -17.20 28.71 -1.08
N TYR A 110 -17.09 27.96 0.01
CA TYR A 110 -17.65 26.61 0.15
C TYR A 110 -18.52 26.53 1.40
N THR A 111 -19.21 25.41 1.63
CA THR A 111 -20.10 25.25 2.81
C THR A 111 -19.51 24.22 3.78
N TYR A 112 -19.12 24.66 4.97
CA TYR A 112 -18.64 23.80 6.06
C TYR A 112 -19.71 23.71 7.15
N LYS A 113 -20.19 22.50 7.46
CA LYS A 113 -21.23 22.26 8.49
C LYS A 113 -22.47 23.17 8.40
N GLY A 114 -22.84 23.58 7.18
CA GLY A 114 -23.99 24.46 6.90
C GLY A 114 -23.70 25.97 6.99
N ALA A 115 -22.46 26.38 7.30
CA ALA A 115 -22.02 27.77 7.21
C ALA A 115 -21.19 28.00 5.94
N GLN A 116 -21.38 29.15 5.29
CA GLN A 116 -20.54 29.54 4.14
C GLN A 116 -19.18 30.05 4.63
N ILE A 117 -18.11 29.39 4.21
CA ILE A 117 -16.73 29.81 4.42
C ILE A 117 -16.29 30.61 3.20
N VAL A 118 -16.23 31.94 3.35
CA VAL A 118 -15.80 32.86 2.29
C VAL A 118 -14.27 32.86 2.20
N MET A 119 -13.75 32.62 1.01
CA MET A 119 -12.32 32.61 0.71
C MET A 119 -11.91 33.98 0.14
N ASN A 120 -10.88 34.59 0.72
CA ASN A 120 -10.36 35.89 0.30
C ASN A 120 -9.57 35.74 -0.99
N LEU A 121 -10.04 36.33 -2.09
CA LEU A 121 -9.41 36.24 -3.40
C LEU A 121 -8.12 37.07 -3.44
N ASP A 122 -7.00 36.44 -3.78
CA ASP A 122 -5.75 37.14 -4.10
C ASP A 122 -5.88 37.76 -5.51
N PRO A 123 -5.89 39.09 -5.64
CA PRO A 123 -6.05 39.74 -6.94
C PRO A 123 -4.77 39.68 -7.79
N ASN A 124 -3.62 39.27 -7.23
CA ASN A 124 -2.31 39.40 -7.86
C ASN A 124 -1.86 38.12 -8.57
N ARG A 125 -2.52 36.97 -8.37
CA ARG A 125 -2.08 35.67 -8.90
C ARG A 125 -3.22 34.89 -9.57
N ILE A 126 -2.89 34.15 -10.62
CA ILE A 126 -3.71 33.06 -11.18
C ILE A 126 -2.86 31.79 -11.15
N ALA A 127 -3.47 30.68 -10.74
CA ALA A 127 -2.84 29.36 -10.83
C ALA A 127 -3.29 28.67 -12.12
N VAL A 128 -2.34 28.17 -12.91
CA VAL A 128 -2.62 27.45 -14.16
C VAL A 128 -1.99 26.06 -14.14
N LYS A 129 -2.71 25.06 -14.65
CA LYS A 129 -2.22 23.72 -14.93
C LYS A 129 -2.06 23.57 -16.45
N LEU A 130 -0.89 23.15 -16.90
CA LEU A 130 -0.57 22.94 -18.31
C LEU A 130 -0.95 21.53 -18.77
N SER A 131 -1.10 21.33 -20.08
CA SER A 131 -1.19 19.98 -20.66
C SER A 131 0.15 19.24 -20.53
N ASP A 132 0.11 17.91 -20.46
CA ASP A 132 1.31 17.08 -20.29
C ASP A 132 2.34 17.34 -21.40
N ALA A 133 1.88 17.51 -22.64
CA ALA A 133 2.72 17.85 -23.78
C ALA A 133 3.38 19.23 -23.66
N ALA A 134 2.74 20.20 -23.01
CA ALA A 134 3.32 21.52 -22.73
C ALA A 134 4.25 21.51 -21.51
N ALA A 135 4.01 20.64 -20.53
CA ALA A 135 4.92 20.42 -19.41
C ALA A 135 6.21 19.72 -19.85
N GLN A 136 6.09 18.65 -20.66
CA GLN A 136 7.21 17.88 -21.20
C GLN A 136 8.08 18.68 -22.20
N ALA A 137 7.55 19.74 -22.81
CA ALA A 137 8.31 20.59 -23.74
C ALA A 137 9.39 21.46 -23.05
N GLY A 138 9.35 21.59 -21.72
CA GLY A 138 10.32 22.34 -20.93
C GLY A 138 10.00 23.83 -20.78
N ASN A 139 10.36 24.40 -19.63
CA ASN A 139 10.01 25.76 -19.22
C ASN A 139 8.49 26.06 -19.24
N THR A 140 7.78 25.18 -18.53
CA THR A 140 6.44 25.36 -17.94
C THR A 140 6.16 26.79 -17.48
N THR A 141 7.01 27.38 -16.64
CA THR A 141 6.80 28.74 -16.10
C THR A 141 6.75 29.80 -17.21
N ALA A 142 7.66 29.79 -18.19
CA ALA A 142 7.59 30.70 -19.35
C ALA A 142 6.36 30.42 -20.24
N THR A 143 5.94 29.16 -20.36
CA THR A 143 4.76 28.75 -21.13
C THR A 143 3.46 29.26 -20.50
N ALA A 144 3.34 29.19 -19.17
CA ALA A 144 2.25 29.77 -18.41
C ALA A 144 2.21 31.31 -18.54
N ILE A 145 3.36 31.97 -18.39
CA ILE A 145 3.53 33.41 -18.63
C ILE A 145 3.07 33.79 -20.05
N ALA A 146 3.47 33.05 -21.08
CA ALA A 146 3.10 33.32 -22.46
C ALA A 146 1.58 33.20 -22.68
N ALA A 147 0.93 32.19 -22.09
CA ALA A 147 -0.53 32.02 -22.18
C ALA A 147 -1.30 33.19 -21.55
N LEU A 148 -0.87 33.72 -20.40
CA LEU A 148 -1.51 34.87 -19.76
C LEU A 148 -1.33 36.17 -20.58
N ASN A 149 -0.12 36.43 -21.07
CA ASN A 149 0.13 37.61 -21.90
C ASN A 149 -0.61 37.53 -23.25
N ALA A 150 -0.74 36.34 -23.85
CA ALA A 150 -1.55 36.12 -25.05
C ALA A 150 -3.06 36.33 -24.80
N ALA A 151 -3.54 36.03 -23.60
CA ALA A 151 -4.91 36.33 -23.16
C ALA A 151 -5.12 37.82 -22.77
N GLY A 152 -4.08 38.66 -22.86
CA GLY A 152 -4.13 40.11 -22.60
C GLY A 152 -3.80 40.54 -21.17
N TYR A 153 -3.28 39.64 -20.33
CA TYR A 153 -2.94 39.92 -18.93
C TYR A 153 -1.43 40.05 -18.76
N GLU A 154 -0.96 41.27 -18.50
CA GLU A 154 0.47 41.52 -18.24
C GLU A 154 0.94 40.81 -16.96
N THR A 155 2.01 40.02 -17.07
CA THR A 155 2.62 39.28 -15.96
C THR A 155 3.90 39.95 -15.43
N ILE A 156 4.39 39.46 -14.29
CA ILE A 156 5.76 39.71 -13.80
C ILE A 156 6.59 38.46 -14.13
N GLU A 157 7.83 38.60 -14.61
CA GLU A 157 8.69 37.44 -14.96
C GLU A 157 9.29 36.75 -13.72
N ASN A 158 9.67 37.53 -12.70
CA ASN A 158 10.27 37.05 -11.46
C ASN A 158 9.20 36.81 -10.37
N GLY A 159 9.45 35.85 -9.48
CA GLY A 159 8.60 35.54 -8.33
C GLY A 159 7.43 34.59 -8.60
N ASN A 160 7.31 34.10 -9.83
CA ASN A 160 6.41 32.98 -10.17
C ASN A 160 6.91 31.70 -9.49
N THR A 161 6.00 30.77 -9.20
CA THR A 161 6.36 29.54 -8.48
C THR A 161 5.64 28.34 -9.06
N GLU A 162 6.37 27.23 -9.13
CA GLU A 162 5.94 25.99 -9.76
C GLU A 162 5.85 24.88 -8.71
N TYR A 163 4.73 24.18 -8.68
CA TYR A 163 4.41 23.14 -7.71
C TYR A 163 3.74 21.95 -8.40
N ARG A 164 4.50 20.87 -8.57
CA ARG A 164 4.13 19.66 -9.35
C ARG A 164 3.79 19.99 -10.81
N GLU A 165 2.52 20.26 -11.08
CA GLU A 165 1.91 20.46 -12.40
C GLU A 165 1.28 21.87 -12.54
N TRP A 166 1.36 22.68 -11.48
CA TRP A 166 0.76 24.01 -11.38
C TRP A 166 1.84 25.09 -11.40
N VAL A 167 1.57 26.17 -12.15
CA VAL A 167 2.34 27.42 -12.08
C VAL A 167 1.45 28.51 -11.51
N LEU A 168 1.90 29.15 -10.42
CA LEU A 168 1.31 30.40 -9.93
C LEU A 168 1.98 31.57 -10.63
N VAL A 169 1.22 32.25 -11.49
CA VAL A 169 1.69 33.38 -12.29
C VAL A 169 1.24 34.69 -11.65
N ASN A 170 2.21 35.57 -11.38
CA ASN A 170 2.00 36.90 -10.83
C ASN A 170 1.62 37.89 -11.92
N LEU A 171 0.58 38.66 -11.65
CA LEU A 171 0.04 39.70 -12.51
C LEU A 171 0.70 41.04 -12.18
N LYS A 172 1.08 41.78 -13.22
CA LYS A 172 1.62 43.14 -13.09
C LYS A 172 0.53 44.15 -12.71
N ASN A 173 -0.74 43.84 -13.00
CA ASN A 173 -1.91 44.64 -12.65
C ASN A 173 -2.92 43.77 -11.88
N PRO A 174 -3.24 44.08 -10.60
CA PRO A 174 -4.14 43.24 -9.81
C PRO A 174 -5.59 43.25 -10.32
N LEU A 175 -6.24 42.10 -10.26
CA LEU A 175 -7.60 41.87 -10.72
C LEU A 175 -8.64 42.60 -9.85
N ALA A 176 -9.76 42.98 -10.49
CA ALA A 176 -10.74 43.85 -9.86
C ALA A 176 -11.61 43.14 -8.82
N ASN A 177 -12.07 41.91 -9.08
CA ASN A 177 -12.99 41.12 -8.25
C ASN A 177 -13.09 39.67 -8.79
N ALA A 178 -13.88 38.81 -8.13
CA ALA A 178 -14.07 37.42 -8.55
C ALA A 178 -14.52 37.27 -10.01
N ALA A 179 -15.43 38.11 -10.49
CA ALA A 179 -15.90 38.08 -11.89
C ALA A 179 -14.81 38.51 -12.90
N ALA A 180 -13.91 39.42 -12.52
CA ALA A 180 -12.75 39.78 -13.35
C ALA A 180 -11.71 38.64 -13.39
N THR A 181 -11.51 37.93 -12.28
CA THR A 181 -10.64 36.74 -12.23
C THR A 181 -11.25 35.57 -13.00
N GLU A 182 -12.56 35.37 -12.93
CA GLU A 182 -13.27 34.42 -13.76
C GLU A 182 -13.15 34.78 -15.25
N ALA A 183 -13.32 36.05 -15.63
CA ALA A 183 -13.11 36.50 -17.00
C ALA A 183 -11.66 36.27 -17.49
N ALA A 184 -10.65 36.43 -16.62
CA ALA A 184 -9.26 36.13 -16.92
C ALA A 184 -9.04 34.62 -17.16
N ILE A 185 -9.49 33.77 -16.23
CA ILE A 185 -9.46 32.30 -16.35
C ILE A 185 -10.13 31.84 -17.64
N GLN A 186 -11.34 32.34 -17.92
CA GLN A 186 -12.09 31.99 -19.12
C GLN A 186 -11.37 32.45 -20.40
N ALA A 187 -10.67 33.58 -20.39
CA ALA A 187 -9.88 34.05 -21.53
C ALA A 187 -8.62 33.21 -21.77
N ILE A 188 -7.88 32.85 -20.72
CA ILE A 188 -6.65 32.04 -20.78
C ILE A 188 -6.96 30.63 -21.30
N VAL A 189 -8.02 30.00 -20.78
CA VAL A 189 -8.39 28.61 -21.10
C VAL A 189 -9.08 28.51 -22.47
N LYS A 190 -9.83 29.54 -22.91
CA LYS A 190 -10.49 29.55 -24.23
C LYS A 190 -9.65 30.17 -25.35
N ALA A 191 -8.42 30.59 -25.08
CA ALA A 191 -7.51 31.09 -26.11
C ALA A 191 -7.17 29.96 -27.12
N GLN A 192 -7.26 30.26 -28.42
CA GLN A 192 -7.06 29.27 -29.47
C GLN A 192 -5.60 28.77 -29.46
N GLY A 193 -5.40 27.49 -29.16
CA GLY A 193 -4.06 26.89 -29.01
C GLY A 193 -3.41 27.14 -27.64
N SER A 194 -4.19 27.49 -26.61
CA SER A 194 -3.70 27.61 -25.24
C SER A 194 -3.12 26.28 -24.73
N PRO A 195 -1.94 26.28 -24.07
CA PRO A 195 -1.39 25.10 -23.42
C PRO A 195 -2.00 24.83 -22.04
N VAL A 196 -2.90 25.70 -21.55
CA VAL A 196 -3.52 25.62 -20.21
C VAL A 196 -4.77 24.75 -20.28
N VAL A 197 -4.80 23.65 -19.52
CA VAL A 197 -5.96 22.73 -19.45
C VAL A 197 -6.92 23.06 -18.32
N PHE A 198 -6.43 23.70 -17.26
CA PHE A 198 -7.25 24.16 -16.13
C PHE A 198 -6.62 25.44 -15.54
N ALA A 199 -7.46 26.37 -15.08
CA ALA A 199 -6.99 27.53 -14.31
C ALA A 199 -7.90 27.82 -13.11
N SER A 200 -7.29 28.17 -11.98
CA SER A 200 -7.98 28.43 -10.72
C SER A 200 -7.82 29.89 -10.28
N PRO A 201 -8.82 30.48 -9.60
CA PRO A 201 -8.53 31.60 -8.70
C PRO A 201 -7.47 31.19 -7.67
N VAL A 202 -6.67 32.16 -7.25
CA VAL A 202 -5.82 32.04 -6.06
C VAL A 202 -6.52 32.76 -4.92
N PHE A 203 -6.62 32.10 -3.77
CA PHE A 203 -7.12 32.68 -2.53
C PHE A 203 -5.94 32.92 -1.57
N GLU A 204 -6.00 33.97 -0.75
CA GLU A 204 -5.09 34.16 0.38
C GLU A 204 -5.28 33.02 1.39
N ASN A 205 -4.21 32.36 1.81
CA ASN A 205 -4.29 31.48 2.98
C ASN A 205 -4.50 32.37 4.22
N PRO A 206 -5.59 32.20 5.01
CA PRO A 206 -5.86 33.06 6.16
C PRO A 206 -4.88 32.88 7.33
N TYR A 207 -4.09 31.79 7.34
CA TYR A 207 -3.12 31.48 8.40
C TYR A 207 -1.70 31.96 8.06
N MET A 208 -1.32 32.06 6.78
CA MET A 208 0.03 32.39 6.33
C MET A 208 0.09 33.72 5.56
N ALA A 209 0.98 34.63 5.97
CA ALA A 209 1.14 35.93 5.32
C ALA A 209 1.76 35.84 3.91
N GLY A 210 0.93 35.93 2.87
CA GLY A 210 1.34 35.78 1.47
C GLY A 210 1.19 34.35 0.92
N GLY A 211 0.88 33.41 1.82
CA GLY A 211 0.44 32.06 1.49
C GLY A 211 -0.82 32.04 0.63
N TRP A 212 -1.06 30.90 0.00
CA TRP A 212 -2.09 30.77 -1.01
C TRP A 212 -2.89 29.47 -0.89
N THR A 213 -4.06 29.47 -1.52
CA THR A 213 -4.93 28.30 -1.69
C THR A 213 -5.52 28.31 -3.10
N VAL A 214 -5.56 27.14 -3.74
CA VAL A 214 -5.93 26.91 -5.14
C VAL A 214 -6.93 25.76 -5.20
N ILE A 215 -8.00 25.93 -5.96
CA ILE A 215 -9.05 24.92 -6.14
C ILE A 215 -8.60 23.96 -7.24
N THR A 216 -8.57 22.67 -6.93
CA THR A 216 -8.26 21.61 -7.91
C THR A 216 -9.48 21.29 -8.79
N PRO A 217 -9.36 20.41 -9.80
CA PRO A 217 -10.52 19.82 -10.46
C PRO A 217 -11.32 18.86 -9.56
N ASP A 218 -10.78 18.45 -8.41
CA ASP A 218 -11.33 17.37 -7.58
C ASP A 218 -12.21 17.89 -6.42
N VAL A 219 -13.20 17.07 -6.06
CA VAL A 219 -14.24 17.37 -5.08
C VAL A 219 -14.37 16.20 -4.11
N MET A 220 -14.18 16.48 -2.82
CA MET A 220 -14.48 15.53 -1.75
C MET A 220 -15.96 15.58 -1.40
N GLY A 221 -16.57 14.45 -1.07
CA GLY A 221 -17.93 14.42 -0.56
C GLY A 221 -18.23 13.19 0.28
N GLN A 222 -19.38 13.19 0.93
CA GLN A 222 -19.94 12.00 1.56
C GLN A 222 -21.41 11.87 1.20
N MET A 223 -21.83 10.69 0.76
CA MET A 223 -23.24 10.33 0.57
C MET A 223 -23.89 9.85 1.87
N ARG A 224 -25.18 10.14 2.05
CA ARG A 224 -25.95 9.78 3.25
C ARG A 224 -26.25 8.28 3.33
N ASP A 225 -26.34 7.61 2.18
CA ASP A 225 -26.37 6.15 2.06
C ASP A 225 -25.04 5.68 1.48
N ALA A 226 -24.27 4.94 2.27
CA ALA A 226 -22.96 4.45 1.87
C ALA A 226 -23.02 3.47 0.68
N ASN A 227 -24.14 2.76 0.52
CA ASN A 227 -24.33 1.81 -0.59
C ASN A 227 -24.52 2.52 -1.94
N GLN A 228 -24.83 3.82 -1.93
CA GLN A 228 -25.06 4.62 -3.13
C GLN A 228 -23.84 5.40 -3.60
N ALA A 229 -22.66 5.21 -2.98
CA ALA A 229 -21.43 5.93 -3.36
C ALA A 229 -21.07 5.80 -4.86
N GLN A 230 -21.36 4.66 -5.48
CA GLN A 230 -21.19 4.45 -6.93
C GLN A 230 -22.12 5.31 -7.81
N ASN A 231 -23.18 5.87 -7.25
CA ASN A 231 -24.09 6.78 -7.93
C ASN A 231 -23.71 8.26 -7.75
N ALA A 232 -22.59 8.58 -7.08
CA ALA A 232 -22.23 9.95 -6.73
C ALA A 232 -22.05 10.87 -7.96
N ALA A 233 -21.54 10.35 -9.09
CA ALA A 233 -21.31 11.08 -10.34
C ALA A 233 -22.58 11.79 -10.85
N ARG A 234 -22.50 13.11 -11.07
CA ARG A 234 -23.56 13.98 -11.61
C ARG A 234 -23.01 15.35 -12.00
N GLY A 235 -23.69 16.06 -12.90
CA GLY A 235 -23.40 17.49 -13.17
C GLY A 235 -21.99 17.81 -13.69
N GLY A 236 -21.36 16.90 -14.44
CA GLY A 236 -19.97 17.05 -14.90
C GLY A 236 -18.91 16.58 -13.91
N LEU A 237 -19.31 15.97 -12.80
CA LEU A 237 -18.43 15.23 -11.88
C LEU A 237 -18.50 13.73 -12.17
N GLN A 238 -17.33 13.10 -12.33
CA GLN A 238 -17.13 11.65 -12.45
C GLN A 238 -16.56 11.09 -11.14
N ILE A 239 -16.72 9.80 -10.87
CA ILE A 239 -16.12 9.17 -9.68
C ILE A 239 -14.64 8.91 -9.92
N ALA A 240 -13.77 9.58 -9.14
CA ALA A 240 -12.35 9.26 -9.07
C ALA A 240 -12.10 8.12 -8.05
N ARG A 241 -12.81 8.13 -6.92
CA ARG A 241 -12.81 7.05 -5.92
C ARG A 241 -14.18 6.90 -5.27
N ALA A 242 -14.79 5.73 -5.39
CA ALA A 242 -16.07 5.39 -4.74
C ALA A 242 -15.94 5.18 -3.20
N GLN A 243 -14.72 5.17 -2.68
CA GLN A 243 -14.43 5.12 -1.25
C GLN A 243 -13.27 6.08 -0.91
N LEU A 244 -13.56 7.15 -0.18
CA LEU A 244 -12.58 8.10 0.32
C LEU A 244 -12.10 7.67 1.73
N GLY A 245 -11.05 6.85 1.75
CA GLY A 245 -10.44 6.34 2.98
C GLY A 245 -11.39 5.42 3.76
N SER A 246 -11.55 5.68 5.06
CA SER A 246 -12.45 4.92 5.94
C SER A 246 -13.81 5.60 6.17
N ILE A 247 -14.17 6.63 5.38
CA ILE A 247 -15.42 7.37 5.53
C ILE A 247 -16.57 6.57 4.90
N PRO A 248 -17.61 6.14 5.65
CA PRO A 248 -18.74 5.42 5.06
C PRO A 248 -19.50 6.31 4.08
N GLY A 249 -19.57 5.91 2.81
CA GLY A 249 -20.14 6.72 1.73
C GLY A 249 -19.28 7.93 1.32
N GLY A 250 -18.04 8.05 1.80
CA GLY A 250 -17.11 9.06 1.35
C GLY A 250 -16.66 8.80 -0.09
N VAL A 251 -16.60 9.83 -0.91
CA VAL A 251 -16.23 9.76 -2.34
C VAL A 251 -15.25 10.87 -2.71
N MET A 252 -14.40 10.58 -3.69
CA MET A 252 -13.65 11.59 -4.44
C MET A 252 -14.22 11.68 -5.85
N LEU A 253 -14.53 12.88 -6.31
CA LEU A 253 -15.13 13.14 -7.62
C LEU A 253 -14.23 14.07 -8.44
N HIS A 254 -13.93 13.68 -9.68
CA HIS A 254 -13.17 14.51 -10.61
C HIS A 254 -14.10 15.35 -11.47
N SER A 255 -13.83 16.64 -11.62
CA SER A 255 -14.61 17.52 -12.49
C SER A 255 -14.06 17.59 -13.91
N SER A 256 -14.96 17.48 -14.90
CA SER A 256 -14.66 17.82 -16.29
C SER A 256 -14.63 19.34 -16.54
N ALA A 257 -14.69 20.17 -15.50
CA ALA A 257 -14.56 21.61 -15.62
C ALA A 257 -13.09 22.02 -15.79
N VAL A 258 -12.89 23.19 -16.41
CA VAL A 258 -11.57 23.77 -16.70
C VAL A 258 -11.28 25.05 -15.89
N SER A 259 -12.10 25.29 -14.86
CA SER A 259 -12.08 26.50 -14.03
C SER A 259 -12.42 26.18 -12.58
N GLY A 260 -11.58 26.59 -11.63
CA GLY A 260 -11.84 26.40 -10.19
C GLY A 260 -13.14 27.06 -9.70
N PHE A 261 -13.60 28.14 -10.36
CA PHE A 261 -14.91 28.74 -10.05
C PHE A 261 -16.10 27.89 -10.49
N GLU A 262 -15.95 27.05 -11.51
CA GLU A 262 -16.98 26.10 -11.93
C GLU A 262 -17.05 24.90 -10.98
N VAL A 263 -15.88 24.43 -10.51
CA VAL A 263 -15.81 23.40 -9.45
C VAL A 263 -16.53 23.87 -8.18
N LEU A 264 -16.32 25.13 -7.76
CA LEU A 264 -17.06 25.73 -6.64
C LEU A 264 -18.58 25.83 -6.89
N ARG A 265 -19.04 26.03 -8.14
CA ARG A 265 -20.48 25.95 -8.49
C ARG A 265 -21.01 24.52 -8.40
N GLN A 266 -20.24 23.52 -8.83
CA GLN A 266 -20.63 22.10 -8.70
C GLN A 266 -20.70 21.66 -7.22
N ILE A 267 -19.76 22.12 -6.39
CA ILE A 267 -19.77 21.89 -4.93
C ILE A 267 -20.99 22.52 -4.26
N ASP A 268 -21.31 23.77 -4.58
CA ASP A 268 -22.50 24.47 -4.08
C ASP A 268 -23.82 23.80 -4.53
N ALA A 269 -23.82 23.12 -5.68
CA ALA A 269 -24.92 22.27 -6.12
C ALA A 269 -25.00 20.94 -5.35
N LEU A 270 -23.87 20.24 -5.13
CA LEU A 270 -23.84 18.99 -4.35
C LEU A 270 -24.24 19.20 -2.88
N GLN A 271 -23.84 20.31 -2.26
CA GLN A 271 -24.28 20.70 -0.91
C GLN A 271 -25.80 20.92 -0.79
N LYS A 272 -26.53 21.03 -1.93
CA LYS A 272 -27.99 21.15 -2.00
C LYS A 272 -28.66 19.85 -2.44
N ASP A 273 -27.90 18.83 -2.82
CA ASP A 273 -28.41 17.50 -3.16
C ASP A 273 -28.69 16.71 -1.87
N ALA A 274 -29.94 16.25 -1.71
CA ALA A 274 -30.36 15.50 -0.53
C ALA A 274 -29.58 14.17 -0.36
N ALA A 275 -28.99 13.63 -1.41
CA ALA A 275 -28.17 12.41 -1.36
C ALA A 275 -26.82 12.63 -0.67
N PHE A 276 -26.29 13.86 -0.64
CA PHE A 276 -25.01 14.19 0.00
C PHE A 276 -25.21 14.67 1.44
N ALA A 277 -24.32 14.22 2.33
CA ALA A 277 -24.15 14.71 3.69
C ALA A 277 -23.42 16.07 3.70
N TRP A 278 -22.38 16.17 2.87
CA TRP A 278 -21.56 17.35 2.58
C TRP A 278 -20.77 17.12 1.27
N ALA A 279 -20.29 18.21 0.66
CA ALA A 279 -19.33 18.21 -0.44
C ALA A 279 -18.45 19.46 -0.34
N GLU A 280 -17.13 19.31 -0.46
CA GLU A 280 -16.12 20.36 -0.19
C GLU A 280 -14.98 20.26 -1.23
N PRO A 281 -14.31 21.38 -1.59
CA PRO A 281 -13.26 21.35 -2.61
C PRO A 281 -12.04 20.57 -2.13
N ASP A 282 -11.40 19.81 -3.02
CA ASP A 282 -9.99 19.46 -2.81
C ASP A 282 -9.09 20.63 -3.25
N VAL A 283 -8.08 20.94 -2.43
CA VAL A 283 -7.33 22.19 -2.54
C VAL A 283 -5.83 21.99 -2.38
N LEU A 284 -5.06 22.69 -3.22
CA LEU A 284 -3.63 22.88 -2.99
C LEU A 284 -3.45 24.17 -2.19
N ALA A 285 -2.74 24.09 -1.06
CA ALA A 285 -2.45 25.24 -0.22
C ALA A 285 -1.01 25.21 0.28
N THR A 286 -0.44 26.38 0.54
CA THR A 286 0.80 26.49 1.31
C THR A 286 0.52 26.19 2.78
N MET A 287 1.24 25.24 3.37
CA MET A 287 1.29 25.05 4.83
C MET A 287 2.46 25.85 5.38
N GLU A 288 2.26 26.52 6.51
CA GLU A 288 3.37 27.10 7.27
C GLU A 288 3.99 25.95 8.08
N LEU A 289 5.31 25.87 8.01
CA LEU A 289 6.08 25.06 8.95
C LEU A 289 6.27 25.97 10.15
N ASP A 290 5.51 25.71 11.22
CA ASP A 290 5.49 26.54 12.43
C ASP A 290 6.88 26.60 13.12
N ARG A 291 7.84 25.75 12.70
CA ARG A 291 9.10 25.46 13.39
C ARG A 291 8.78 25.05 14.82
N THR A 292 8.35 23.81 15.03
CA THR A 292 7.95 23.28 16.34
C THR A 292 9.08 23.41 17.37
N VAL A 293 9.09 24.53 18.10
CA VAL A 293 10.05 24.82 19.16
C VAL A 293 9.56 24.21 20.49
N PRO A 294 10.38 23.36 21.16
CA PRO A 294 10.05 22.83 22.47
C PRO A 294 10.13 23.92 23.56
N ASN A 295 9.31 23.79 24.61
CA ASN A 295 9.24 24.77 25.72
C ASN A 295 10.34 24.60 26.80
N ASP A 296 11.33 23.73 26.54
CA ASP A 296 12.31 23.26 27.51
C ASP A 296 13.44 24.30 27.74
N THR A 297 13.89 24.42 29.00
CA THR A 297 14.45 25.66 29.58
C THR A 297 15.70 26.18 28.88
N PHE A 298 16.60 25.29 28.43
CA PHE A 298 17.84 25.65 27.75
C PHE A 298 17.82 25.37 26.24
N PHE A 299 16.64 25.14 25.62
CA PHE A 299 16.56 24.88 24.17
C PHE A 299 17.24 25.99 23.34
N GLY A 300 17.01 27.26 23.67
CA GLY A 300 17.67 28.41 23.04
C GLY A 300 19.19 28.53 23.26
N ASN A 301 19.82 27.54 23.89
CA ASN A 301 21.28 27.38 23.97
C ASN A 301 21.80 26.17 23.17
N GLN A 302 20.91 25.28 22.70
CA GLN A 302 21.25 24.09 21.92
C GLN A 302 21.43 24.44 20.44
N TRP A 303 22.51 25.17 20.13
CA TRP A 303 22.83 25.63 18.76
C TRP A 303 22.79 24.53 17.71
N GLY A 304 23.08 23.28 18.08
CA GLY A 304 23.06 22.13 17.18
C GLY A 304 21.68 21.65 16.77
N LEU A 305 20.61 22.22 17.32
CA LEU A 305 19.22 21.93 17.00
C LEU A 305 18.56 23.08 16.22
N ASP A 306 18.80 24.33 16.64
CA ASP A 306 18.30 25.56 15.98
C ASP A 306 19.29 26.71 16.21
N GLN A 307 19.80 27.32 15.13
CA GLN A 307 20.46 28.61 15.15
C GLN A 307 20.30 29.38 13.83
N SER A 308 20.30 30.72 13.90
CA SER A 308 20.00 31.61 12.77
C SER A 308 21.10 31.71 11.69
N ASN A 309 21.91 30.67 11.48
CA ASN A 309 23.01 30.66 10.50
C ASN A 309 23.08 29.39 9.63
N ASP A 310 22.06 28.52 9.67
CA ASP A 310 21.97 27.25 8.92
C ASP A 310 23.11 26.24 9.18
N TYR A 311 23.85 26.38 10.28
CA TYR A 311 24.80 25.37 10.76
C TYR A 311 24.24 24.60 11.97
N ASP A 312 22.98 24.19 11.90
CA ASP A 312 22.34 23.21 12.78
C ASP A 312 21.84 22.00 11.98
N ILE A 313 20.98 21.16 12.58
CA ILE A 313 20.49 19.92 11.96
C ILE A 313 19.04 20.03 11.45
N ASP A 314 18.51 21.23 11.19
CA ASP A 314 17.10 21.51 10.83
C ASP A 314 16.11 20.82 11.79
N ALA A 315 16.32 20.93 13.10
CA ALA A 315 15.51 20.19 14.05
C ALA A 315 14.04 20.68 14.13
N PRO A 316 13.72 22.00 14.17
CA PRO A 316 12.34 22.49 14.18
C PRO A 316 11.53 22.04 12.95
N GLU A 317 12.12 22.12 11.76
CA GLU A 317 11.54 21.65 10.50
C GLU A 317 11.34 20.12 10.47
N ALA A 318 12.24 19.35 11.09
CA ALA A 318 12.07 17.91 11.27
C ALA A 318 10.92 17.58 12.23
N TRP A 319 10.78 18.37 13.29
CA TRP A 319 9.78 18.19 14.34
C TRP A 319 8.36 18.52 13.89
N ASP A 320 8.19 19.42 12.92
CA ASP A 320 6.92 19.63 12.20
C ASP A 320 6.43 18.37 11.46
N LEU A 321 7.32 17.41 11.17
CA LEU A 321 6.99 16.10 10.57
C LEU A 321 6.91 14.98 11.61
N THR A 322 7.83 14.95 12.59
CA THR A 322 7.84 13.97 13.70
C THR A 322 8.79 14.40 14.82
N THR A 323 8.35 14.28 16.08
CA THR A 323 9.14 14.55 17.31
C THR A 323 9.68 13.28 17.98
N GLY A 324 9.64 12.17 17.26
CA GLY A 324 9.89 10.82 17.76
C GLY A 324 8.59 10.04 17.99
N ARG A 325 8.69 8.74 18.24
CA ARG A 325 7.55 7.88 18.56
C ARG A 325 7.97 6.88 19.63
N SER A 326 7.14 6.70 20.65
CA SER A 326 7.43 5.80 21.79
C SER A 326 7.61 4.32 21.43
N SER A 327 7.21 3.91 20.22
CA SER A 327 7.43 2.58 19.64
C SER A 327 8.80 2.41 18.97
N VAL A 328 9.57 3.49 18.78
CA VAL A 328 10.91 3.47 18.20
C VAL A 328 11.90 3.79 19.32
N SER A 329 12.84 2.88 19.56
CA SER A 329 13.88 3.06 20.59
C SER A 329 15.27 2.94 20.00
N TRP A 330 16.26 3.42 20.74
CA TRP A 330 17.67 3.37 20.39
C TRP A 330 18.52 2.90 21.58
N LEU A 331 19.67 2.31 21.30
CA LEU A 331 20.59 1.77 22.29
C LEU A 331 21.75 2.74 22.54
N VAL A 332 21.89 3.24 23.78
CA VAL A 332 23.14 3.92 24.20
C VAL A 332 24.07 2.93 24.88
N MET A 333 25.30 2.82 24.38
CA MET A 333 26.36 1.99 24.98
C MET A 333 27.44 2.89 25.59
N ASP A 334 27.52 2.96 26.93
CA ASP A 334 28.39 3.92 27.63
C ASP A 334 28.82 3.44 29.04
N VAL A 335 29.31 4.35 29.90
CA VAL A 335 29.73 4.09 31.29
C VAL A 335 28.57 4.05 32.29
N GLY A 336 27.36 4.34 31.80
CA GLY A 336 26.12 4.42 32.57
C GLY A 336 25.38 5.74 32.34
N THR A 337 24.06 5.67 32.40
CA THR A 337 23.13 6.80 32.18
C THR A 337 22.23 6.91 33.40
N GLN A 338 22.03 8.11 33.95
CA GLN A 338 21.13 8.29 35.09
C GLN A 338 19.66 8.04 34.68
N THR A 339 19.20 6.80 34.87
CA THR A 339 17.88 6.30 34.46
C THR A 339 16.71 7.03 35.13
N ASN A 340 16.96 7.64 36.30
CA ASN A 340 16.00 8.42 37.07
C ASN A 340 16.18 9.94 36.93
N HIS A 341 16.91 10.42 35.91
CA HIS A 341 16.97 11.85 35.61
C HIS A 341 15.56 12.35 35.27
N PRO A 342 15.08 13.47 35.87
CA PRO A 342 13.70 13.94 35.65
C PRO A 342 13.42 14.17 34.17
N ASP A 343 14.41 14.73 33.46
CA ASP A 343 14.32 15.08 32.06
C ASP A 343 14.70 13.95 31.07
N LEU A 344 14.94 12.70 31.50
CA LEU A 344 15.32 11.63 30.54
C LEU A 344 14.14 10.73 30.16
N ASN A 345 13.87 10.60 28.86
CA ASN A 345 12.90 9.64 28.30
C ASN A 345 13.53 8.24 28.20
N TRP A 346 13.58 7.53 29.33
CA TRP A 346 14.16 6.20 29.47
C TRP A 346 13.10 5.09 29.40
N SER A 347 13.40 3.99 28.72
CA SER A 347 12.54 2.78 28.65
C SER A 347 13.00 1.65 29.58
N THR A 348 14.27 1.29 29.50
CA THR A 348 14.87 0.12 30.17
C THR A 348 16.39 0.20 30.11
N GLY A 349 17.08 -0.60 30.92
CA GLY A 349 18.54 -0.62 30.92
C GLY A 349 19.17 -1.82 31.61
N ARG A 350 20.48 -2.00 31.41
CA ARG A 350 21.30 -3.11 31.90
C ARG A 350 22.76 -2.69 32.14
N ASP A 351 23.34 -3.24 33.20
CA ASP A 351 24.77 -3.18 33.51
C ASP A 351 25.44 -4.52 33.14
N PHE A 352 26.22 -4.50 32.07
CA PHE A 352 27.00 -5.64 31.57
C PHE A 352 28.37 -5.74 32.22
N THR A 353 28.85 -4.71 32.94
CA THR A 353 30.17 -4.70 33.57
C THR A 353 30.36 -5.78 34.64
N THR A 354 29.24 -6.29 35.14
CA THR A 354 29.11 -7.43 36.05
C THR A 354 29.50 -8.79 35.46
N GLY A 355 29.64 -8.90 34.13
CA GLY A 355 29.93 -10.16 33.44
C GLY A 355 28.73 -11.11 33.28
N VAL A 356 27.53 -10.69 33.66
CA VAL A 356 26.29 -11.45 33.40
C VAL A 356 25.88 -11.25 31.94
N VAL A 357 25.61 -12.34 31.21
CA VAL A 357 25.40 -12.31 29.75
C VAL A 357 24.22 -11.41 29.34
N GLY A 358 23.09 -11.45 30.06
CA GLY A 358 21.94 -10.55 29.82
C GLY A 358 22.00 -9.20 30.58
N GLY A 359 23.15 -8.88 31.19
CA GLY A 359 23.31 -7.78 32.14
C GLY A 359 22.45 -7.93 33.41
N VAL A 360 22.57 -6.96 34.32
CA VAL A 360 21.71 -6.85 35.53
C VAL A 360 21.36 -5.39 35.83
N GLY A 361 20.39 -5.15 36.71
CA GLY A 361 19.99 -3.80 37.11
C GLY A 361 19.38 -2.99 35.97
N ASP A 362 19.66 -1.68 35.97
CA ASP A 362 19.08 -0.66 35.09
C ASP A 362 20.11 0.06 34.21
N GLY A 363 21.41 -0.22 34.34
CA GLY A 363 22.47 0.49 33.63
C GLY A 363 22.89 1.83 34.25
N SER A 364 22.50 2.13 35.48
CA SER A 364 22.91 3.36 36.18
C SER A 364 24.43 3.50 36.39
N PRO A 365 24.94 4.75 36.50
CA PRO A 365 26.33 5.07 36.86
C PRO A 365 26.84 4.28 38.05
N GLY A 366 28.03 3.68 37.93
CA GLY A 366 28.65 2.86 38.98
C GLY A 366 29.40 3.66 40.04
N ASN A 367 29.88 4.85 39.69
CA ASN A 367 30.66 5.71 40.58
C ASN A 367 30.47 7.23 40.30
N ALA A 368 31.27 8.08 40.94
CA ALA A 368 31.17 9.54 40.85
C ALA A 368 31.74 10.16 39.56
N CYS A 369 32.43 9.35 38.73
CA CYS A 369 32.99 9.78 37.45
C CYS A 369 32.19 9.26 36.23
N ASP A 370 31.25 8.33 36.42
CA ASP A 370 30.45 7.71 35.35
C ASP A 370 29.33 8.66 34.86
N ASN A 371 29.71 9.84 34.38
CA ASN A 371 28.78 10.93 34.09
C ASN A 371 28.42 11.01 32.59
N HIS A 372 29.37 10.60 31.74
CA HIS A 372 29.35 10.71 30.28
C HIS A 372 28.06 10.19 29.62
N GLY A 373 27.61 8.97 29.96
CA GLY A 373 26.43 8.35 29.37
C GLY A 373 25.11 9.06 29.67
N THR A 374 25.07 10.00 30.63
CA THR A 374 23.90 10.87 30.86
C THR A 374 23.86 12.02 29.84
N ALA A 375 25.00 12.67 29.62
CA ALA A 375 25.18 13.69 28.59
C ALA A 375 25.00 13.15 27.16
N VAL A 376 25.46 11.92 26.89
CA VAL A 376 25.25 11.24 25.59
C VAL A 376 23.77 10.91 25.35
N ALA A 377 23.05 10.47 26.39
CA ALA A 377 21.62 10.15 26.26
C ALA A 377 20.74 11.40 26.11
N GLY A 378 21.12 12.52 26.74
CA GLY A 378 20.41 13.79 26.68
C GLY A 378 20.28 14.36 25.26
N CYS A 379 21.32 14.24 24.42
CA CYS A 379 21.29 14.74 23.04
C CYS A 379 20.12 14.17 22.20
N VAL A 380 19.63 12.97 22.52
CA VAL A 380 18.56 12.28 21.76
C VAL A 380 17.25 12.20 22.51
N SER A 381 17.29 11.79 23.79
CA SER A 381 16.11 11.44 24.58
C SER A 381 15.98 12.25 25.86
N ALA A 382 16.59 13.43 25.96
CA ALA A 382 16.03 14.44 26.86
C ALA A 382 14.57 14.73 26.45
N ARG A 383 13.69 14.92 27.43
CA ARG A 383 12.25 14.92 27.22
C ARG A 383 11.82 16.17 26.46
N TRP A 384 10.56 16.15 26.06
CA TRP A 384 9.97 17.16 25.20
C TRP A 384 8.81 17.83 25.90
N ASN A 385 8.83 19.16 25.91
CA ASN A 385 7.79 20.05 26.40
C ASN A 385 7.39 19.81 27.87
N ASN A 386 8.36 19.48 28.73
CA ASN A 386 8.14 19.37 30.18
C ASN A 386 8.55 20.65 30.95
N GLY A 387 9.26 21.58 30.31
CA GLY A 387 9.71 22.85 30.87
C GLY A 387 10.97 22.76 31.72
N LEU A 388 11.70 21.64 31.68
CA LEU A 388 12.99 21.43 32.35
C LEU A 388 14.16 21.65 31.37
N ASP A 389 15.38 21.62 31.90
CA ASP A 389 16.63 21.26 31.23
C ASP A 389 16.70 21.44 29.69
N VAL A 390 16.67 20.40 28.86
CA VAL A 390 17.02 20.46 27.41
C VAL A 390 16.13 19.57 26.54
N ALA A 391 16.01 19.89 25.25
CA ALA A 391 15.30 19.04 24.29
C ALA A 391 16.25 18.04 23.61
N GLY A 392 15.85 16.77 23.50
CA GLY A 392 16.55 15.77 22.67
C GLY A 392 16.06 15.77 21.22
N ILE A 393 16.92 15.43 20.25
CA ILE A 393 16.53 15.40 18.81
C ILE A 393 15.37 14.43 18.51
N ALA A 394 15.20 13.38 19.32
CA ALA A 394 14.08 12.46 19.23
C ALA A 394 13.42 12.25 20.61
N GLY A 395 13.12 13.34 21.33
CA GLY A 395 12.71 13.29 22.74
C GLY A 395 11.49 12.43 23.08
N LEU A 396 10.60 12.13 22.13
CA LEU A 396 9.49 11.17 22.34
C LEU A 396 9.87 9.69 22.12
N SER A 397 10.99 9.42 21.45
CA SER A 397 11.57 8.08 21.28
C SER A 397 12.47 7.73 22.47
N PRO A 398 12.19 6.67 23.25
CA PRO A 398 12.90 6.42 24.49
C PRO A 398 14.26 5.73 24.30
N VAL A 399 15.20 6.02 25.20
CA VAL A 399 16.53 5.39 25.24
C VAL A 399 16.54 4.07 26.03
N SER A 400 17.16 3.06 25.42
CA SER A 400 17.55 1.80 26.07
C SER A 400 19.02 1.88 26.49
N VAL A 401 19.30 1.72 27.79
CA VAL A 401 20.64 2.00 28.37
C VAL A 401 21.45 0.72 28.56
N ALA A 402 22.58 0.59 27.86
CA ALA A 402 23.56 -0.46 28.11
C ALA A 402 24.85 0.14 28.69
N LYS A 403 25.11 -0.18 29.96
CA LYS A 403 26.37 0.16 30.62
C LYS A 403 27.41 -0.93 30.33
N ILE A 404 28.40 -0.57 29.52
CA ILE A 404 29.45 -1.48 29.00
C ILE A 404 30.83 -1.19 29.61
N ALA A 405 30.98 -0.13 30.38
CA ALA A 405 32.22 0.23 31.07
C ALA A 405 31.99 0.93 32.42
N THR A 406 33.07 1.22 33.12
CA THR A 406 33.11 2.02 34.36
C THR A 406 34.45 2.76 34.40
N LEU A 407 34.45 4.06 34.68
CA LEU A 407 35.65 4.91 34.67
C LEU A 407 36.52 4.75 35.92
N VAL A 408 37.77 5.21 35.86
CA VAL A 408 38.66 5.29 37.02
C VAL A 408 38.10 6.31 38.03
N ASN A 409 37.46 5.79 39.08
CA ASN A 409 36.86 6.56 40.17
C ASN A 409 37.93 7.24 41.04
N ASN A 410 38.31 8.47 40.68
CA ASN A 410 39.30 9.27 41.39
C ASN A 410 38.83 10.73 41.62
N PRO A 411 37.63 10.97 42.22
CA PRO A 411 37.08 12.31 42.37
C PRO A 411 37.96 13.21 43.27
N PRO A 412 38.08 14.52 42.96
CA PRO A 412 37.41 15.24 41.88
C PRO A 412 38.09 15.10 40.50
N THR A 413 39.25 14.45 40.42
CA THR A 413 40.04 14.29 39.19
C THR A 413 39.71 12.97 38.46
N CYS A 414 38.48 12.91 37.95
CA CYS A 414 38.02 11.87 37.03
C CYS A 414 38.87 11.85 35.75
N THR A 415 39.07 10.67 35.15
CA THR A 415 39.79 10.51 33.88
C THR A 415 38.96 9.75 32.86
N ASN A 416 39.16 10.05 31.58
CA ASN A 416 38.48 9.39 30.46
C ASN A 416 39.14 8.04 30.16
N SER A 417 39.16 7.15 31.15
CA SER A 417 39.82 5.84 31.08
C SER A 417 38.99 4.79 31.82
N PHE A 418 38.68 3.68 31.16
CA PHE A 418 37.91 2.60 31.76
C PHE A 418 38.75 1.82 32.78
N ALA A 419 38.22 1.67 34.00
CA ALA A 419 38.71 0.76 35.02
C ALA A 419 38.13 -0.65 34.84
N ILE A 420 36.92 -0.76 34.29
CA ILE A 420 36.25 -2.03 33.94
C ILE A 420 35.72 -1.90 32.51
N TYR A 421 36.10 -2.85 31.66
CA TYR A 421 35.61 -3.02 30.28
C TYR A 421 35.98 -4.44 29.79
N GLN A 422 35.13 -5.05 28.96
CA GLN A 422 35.44 -6.23 28.15
C GLN A 422 34.71 -6.15 26.80
N PRO A 423 35.28 -6.64 25.69
CA PRO A 423 34.60 -6.63 24.38
C PRO A 423 33.26 -7.38 24.37
N SER A 424 33.15 -8.44 25.15
CA SER A 424 31.91 -9.20 25.40
C SER A 424 30.76 -8.34 25.97
N TYR A 425 31.05 -7.22 26.64
CA TYR A 425 30.03 -6.33 27.17
C TYR A 425 29.36 -5.49 26.07
N VAL A 426 30.11 -5.14 25.02
CA VAL A 426 29.57 -4.47 23.82
C VAL A 426 28.75 -5.44 22.99
N VAL A 427 29.27 -6.66 22.78
CA VAL A 427 28.54 -7.73 22.06
C VAL A 427 27.19 -8.01 22.72
N ASN A 428 27.19 -8.37 24.01
CA ASN A 428 25.96 -8.66 24.75
C ASN A 428 24.97 -7.47 24.81
N ALA A 429 25.49 -6.22 24.77
CA ALA A 429 24.67 -5.02 24.75
C ALA A 429 23.96 -4.81 23.41
N LEU A 430 24.64 -5.06 22.29
CA LEU A 430 24.06 -5.05 20.94
C LEU A 430 23.00 -6.14 20.80
N THR A 431 23.30 -7.39 21.16
CA THR A 431 22.34 -8.51 21.14
C THR A 431 21.08 -8.18 21.96
N TRP A 432 21.26 -7.52 23.11
CA TRP A 432 20.16 -7.09 23.96
C TRP A 432 19.34 -5.93 23.36
N GLY A 433 19.99 -4.94 22.73
CA GLY A 433 19.30 -3.86 22.01
C GLY A 433 18.52 -4.35 20.79
N VAL A 434 19.09 -5.29 20.02
CA VAL A 434 18.40 -6.04 18.96
C VAL A 434 17.17 -6.76 19.54
N GLY A 435 17.33 -7.45 20.67
CA GLY A 435 16.23 -8.12 21.39
C GLY A 435 15.13 -7.19 21.94
N LEU A 436 15.35 -5.88 21.94
CA LEU A 436 14.35 -4.86 22.27
C LEU A 436 13.72 -4.19 21.03
N GLY A 437 14.22 -4.49 19.82
CA GLY A 437 13.81 -3.82 18.59
C GLY A 437 14.34 -2.39 18.47
N CYS A 438 15.46 -2.05 19.12
CA CYS A 438 16.12 -0.76 18.95
C CYS A 438 16.56 -0.60 17.48
N ARG A 439 16.20 0.51 16.83
CA ARG A 439 16.49 0.74 15.39
C ARG A 439 17.83 1.43 15.13
N SER A 440 18.45 2.00 16.17
CA SER A 440 19.81 2.54 16.12
C SER A 440 20.58 2.27 17.41
N SER A 441 21.92 2.30 17.35
CA SER A 441 22.81 2.27 18.51
C SER A 441 23.88 3.35 18.45
N ASN A 442 24.31 3.85 19.59
CA ASN A 442 25.40 4.80 19.73
C ASN A 442 26.55 4.25 20.58
N ALA A 443 27.78 4.40 20.09
CA ALA A 443 29.03 4.09 20.78
C ALA A 443 29.94 5.33 20.88
N SER A 444 29.74 6.14 21.92
CA SER A 444 30.52 7.36 22.19
C SER A 444 31.87 7.08 22.89
N PHE A 445 32.56 5.99 22.53
CA PHE A 445 33.78 5.52 23.19
C PHE A 445 34.85 5.02 22.21
N GLY A 446 36.10 4.96 22.67
CA GLY A 446 37.21 4.35 21.93
C GLY A 446 37.74 3.10 22.64
N VAL A 447 37.88 1.99 21.91
CA VAL A 447 38.38 0.68 22.43
C VAL A 447 39.30 -0.01 21.42
N GLY A 448 39.90 -1.14 21.80
CA GLY A 448 40.70 -1.96 20.88
C GLY A 448 39.84 -2.75 19.90
N GLN A 449 40.33 -2.91 18.66
CA GLN A 449 39.67 -3.68 17.60
C GLN A 449 39.30 -5.11 18.04
N SER A 450 38.12 -5.59 17.66
CA SER A 450 37.67 -6.94 18.02
C SER A 450 36.72 -7.53 16.98
N ASN A 451 37.14 -8.62 16.32
CA ASN A 451 36.32 -9.37 15.36
C ASN A 451 34.95 -9.81 15.92
N ALA A 452 34.81 -9.93 17.25
CA ALA A 452 33.54 -10.29 17.89
C ALA A 452 32.57 -9.10 17.93
N ILE A 453 33.08 -7.87 18.12
CA ILE A 453 32.29 -6.64 18.02
C ILE A 453 31.97 -6.35 16.55
N ASP A 454 32.92 -6.54 15.64
CA ASP A 454 32.70 -6.37 14.20
C ASP A 454 31.62 -7.33 13.66
N ALA A 455 31.63 -8.58 14.11
CA ALA A 455 30.62 -9.59 13.75
C ALA A 455 29.24 -9.25 14.32
N GLU A 456 29.15 -8.73 15.55
CA GLU A 456 27.87 -8.34 16.16
C GLU A 456 27.29 -7.07 15.50
N TYR A 457 28.12 -6.08 15.16
CA TYR A 457 27.68 -4.93 14.34
C TYR A 457 27.22 -5.39 12.95
N GLN A 458 27.92 -6.35 12.31
CA GLN A 458 27.46 -6.92 11.05
C GLN A 458 26.13 -7.65 11.19
N ASP A 459 25.94 -8.45 12.24
CA ASP A 459 24.70 -9.22 12.46
C ASP A 459 23.51 -8.30 12.78
N ALA A 460 23.69 -7.35 13.71
CA ALA A 460 22.68 -6.38 14.07
C ALA A 460 22.30 -5.45 12.91
N TYR A 461 23.27 -5.07 12.06
CA TYR A 461 23.00 -4.35 10.81
C TYR A 461 22.24 -5.24 9.82
N VAL A 462 22.81 -6.39 9.40
CA VAL A 462 22.31 -7.17 8.26
C VAL A 462 21.03 -7.93 8.58
N ASN A 463 20.94 -8.59 9.75
CA ASN A 463 19.85 -9.50 10.09
C ASN A 463 18.74 -8.82 10.95
N HIS A 464 19.01 -7.64 11.52
CA HIS A 464 18.13 -7.01 12.50
C HIS A 464 17.81 -5.52 12.23
N ASN A 465 18.22 -4.99 11.07
CA ASN A 465 17.85 -3.66 10.57
C ASN A 465 18.17 -2.50 11.55
N MET A 466 19.30 -2.62 12.26
CA MET A 466 19.81 -1.63 13.21
C MET A 466 20.92 -0.78 12.60
N LEU A 467 20.89 0.54 12.78
CA LEU A 467 21.98 1.44 12.38
C LEU A 467 22.93 1.76 13.54
N HIS A 468 24.23 1.61 13.32
CA HIS A 468 25.24 1.83 14.34
C HIS A 468 25.99 3.13 14.10
N PHE A 469 26.15 3.95 15.13
CA PHE A 469 26.86 5.23 15.09
C PHE A 469 27.97 5.22 16.14
N ALA A 470 29.13 5.77 15.81
CA ALA A 470 30.23 5.88 16.75
C ALA A 470 31.05 7.16 16.58
N ALA A 471 31.68 7.57 17.67
CA ALA A 471 32.47 8.79 17.75
C ALA A 471 33.83 8.63 17.04
N ALA A 472 34.10 9.44 16.02
CA ALA A 472 35.33 9.35 15.21
C ALA A 472 36.64 9.47 16.03
N GLY A 473 36.60 10.19 17.17
CA GLY A 473 37.70 10.37 18.13
C GLY A 473 38.09 11.84 18.34
N ASN A 474 38.88 12.11 19.39
CA ASN A 474 39.08 13.46 19.94
C ASN A 474 40.56 13.92 19.97
N ASN A 475 41.36 13.52 18.97
CA ASN A 475 42.80 13.74 18.92
C ASN A 475 43.32 14.58 17.74
N GLY A 476 42.43 15.13 16.90
CA GLY A 476 42.81 15.95 15.73
C GLY A 476 43.55 15.19 14.63
N SER A 477 43.40 13.85 14.59
CA SER A 477 44.13 12.94 13.70
C SER A 477 43.37 12.61 12.42
N GLY A 478 44.09 12.50 11.30
CA GLY A 478 43.58 11.99 10.03
C GLY A 478 43.45 10.46 10.00
N THR A 479 42.92 9.86 11.07
CA THR A 479 42.66 8.41 11.19
C THR A 479 41.54 8.19 12.21
N ILE A 480 40.54 7.39 11.84
CA ILE A 480 39.31 7.18 12.61
C ILE A 480 39.50 6.10 13.69
N GLY A 481 39.04 6.39 14.92
CA GLY A 481 39.16 5.49 16.07
C GLY A 481 38.19 4.31 16.02
N TYR A 482 38.49 3.23 16.73
CA TYR A 482 37.61 2.06 16.82
C TYR A 482 36.67 2.18 18.04
N PRO A 483 35.35 1.93 17.92
CA PRO A 483 34.66 1.20 16.86
C PRO A 483 34.17 2.05 15.67
N SER A 484 34.42 3.36 15.64
CA SER A 484 34.03 4.23 14.52
C SER A 484 34.71 3.92 13.17
N SER A 485 35.74 3.07 13.16
CA SER A 485 36.36 2.51 11.95
C SER A 485 36.05 1.02 11.74
N ALA A 486 35.02 0.48 12.40
CA ALA A 486 34.50 -0.87 12.15
C ALA A 486 33.56 -0.89 10.92
N PRO A 487 33.50 -1.98 10.15
CA PRO A 487 32.46 -2.16 9.14
C PRO A 487 31.05 -2.08 9.75
N PHE A 488 30.09 -1.59 8.97
CA PHE A 488 28.67 -1.39 9.37
C PHE A 488 28.44 -0.37 10.51
N VAL A 489 29.45 0.42 10.88
CA VAL A 489 29.34 1.52 11.85
C VAL A 489 29.56 2.86 11.14
N ILE A 490 28.60 3.77 11.30
CA ILE A 490 28.59 5.12 10.76
C ILE A 490 29.50 6.01 11.62
N SER A 491 30.54 6.51 11.00
CA SER A 491 31.62 7.28 11.62
C SER A 491 31.26 8.76 11.73
N CYS A 492 31.25 9.30 12.96
CA CYS A 492 30.70 10.63 13.26
C CYS A 492 31.78 11.64 13.73
N ALA A 493 32.07 12.66 12.90
CA ALA A 493 32.96 13.78 13.23
C ALA A 493 32.24 14.92 13.99
N ALA A 494 33.00 15.65 14.81
CA ALA A 494 32.49 16.76 15.62
C ALA A 494 32.61 18.10 14.91
N MET A 495 31.54 18.89 14.98
CA MET A 495 31.43 20.22 14.40
C MET A 495 31.24 21.30 15.46
N ALA A 496 31.68 22.52 15.14
CA ALA A 496 31.40 23.73 15.90
C ALA A 496 30.27 24.56 15.23
N SER A 497 29.63 25.45 16.00
CA SER A 497 28.47 26.25 15.61
C SER A 497 28.68 27.25 14.46
N ASN A 498 29.85 27.25 13.85
CA ASN A 498 30.25 28.09 12.72
C ASN A 498 30.49 27.28 11.43
N GLY A 499 29.97 26.05 11.34
CA GLY A 499 30.10 25.18 10.17
C GLY A 499 31.50 24.61 9.95
N ASN A 500 32.42 24.73 10.90
CA ASN A 500 33.76 24.17 10.80
C ASN A 500 33.89 22.89 11.63
N ARG A 501 34.67 21.94 11.11
CA ARG A 501 35.10 20.77 11.86
C ARG A 501 35.86 21.17 13.12
N ALA A 502 35.46 20.63 14.27
CA ALA A 502 36.10 20.92 15.54
C ALA A 502 37.55 20.43 15.53
N SER A 503 38.48 21.24 16.04
CA SER A 503 39.92 21.01 15.91
C SER A 503 40.44 19.75 16.61
N PHE A 504 39.69 19.22 17.59
CA PHE A 504 39.95 17.94 18.22
C PHE A 504 39.37 16.75 17.47
N SER A 505 38.42 16.94 16.53
CA SER A 505 37.81 15.81 15.83
C SER A 505 38.85 15.04 15.05
N GLN A 506 38.78 13.71 15.08
CA GLN A 506 39.41 12.90 14.04
C GLN A 506 38.61 13.00 12.73
N TYR A 507 39.29 12.66 11.64
CA TYR A 507 38.86 12.84 10.27
C TYR A 507 39.66 11.86 9.37
N GLY A 508 39.43 11.85 8.06
CA GLY A 508 40.13 10.99 7.10
C GLY A 508 39.20 10.03 6.34
N PRO A 509 39.78 9.05 5.62
CA PRO A 509 39.00 7.98 4.97
C PRO A 509 38.27 7.12 6.01
N GLY A 510 37.00 6.79 5.74
CA GLY A 510 36.13 6.12 6.72
C GLY A 510 35.47 7.07 7.72
N LEU A 511 35.23 8.32 7.30
CA LEU A 511 34.36 9.27 7.97
C LEU A 511 33.07 9.38 7.15
N ASP A 512 31.92 9.08 7.75
CA ASP A 512 30.65 9.04 7.00
C ASP A 512 29.84 10.32 7.18
N ILE A 513 29.82 10.90 8.37
CA ILE A 513 28.97 12.06 8.68
C ILE A 513 29.63 12.99 9.69
N SER A 514 29.29 14.27 9.66
CA SER A 514 29.65 15.25 10.69
C SER A 514 28.39 15.74 11.42
N ALA A 515 28.51 16.04 12.72
CA ALA A 515 27.36 16.40 13.56
C ALA A 515 27.78 17.32 14.74
N PRO A 516 26.83 18.00 15.42
CA PRO A 516 27.15 18.96 16.47
C PRO A 516 27.99 18.33 17.59
N GLY A 517 29.20 18.85 17.84
CA GLY A 517 30.13 18.21 18.78
C GLY A 517 31.01 19.14 19.61
N GLN A 518 30.90 20.46 19.46
CA GLN A 518 31.62 21.44 20.30
C GLN A 518 30.65 22.47 20.91
N GLY A 519 30.77 22.74 22.21
CA GLY A 519 29.89 23.65 22.93
C GLY A 519 28.45 23.14 23.06
N ILE A 520 28.26 21.82 23.18
CA ILE A 520 26.93 21.19 23.21
C ILE A 520 26.31 21.28 24.59
N TYR A 521 25.12 21.88 24.69
CA TYR A 521 24.27 21.80 25.87
C TYR A 521 23.53 20.46 25.88
N THR A 522 23.60 19.73 26.99
CA THR A 522 22.92 18.44 27.21
C THR A 522 22.80 18.16 28.71
N LEU A 523 22.12 17.08 29.09
CA LEU A 523 21.91 16.65 30.48
C LEU A 523 23.22 16.35 31.21
N ASP A 524 23.28 16.68 32.50
CA ASP A 524 24.30 16.18 33.43
C ASP A 524 23.65 15.20 34.43
N ARG A 525 24.40 14.72 35.43
CA ARG A 525 23.84 13.97 36.55
C ARG A 525 23.38 14.89 37.68
N THR A 526 22.08 14.84 37.98
CA THR A 526 21.35 15.76 38.88
C THR A 526 22.15 16.27 40.08
N GLY A 527 22.21 17.59 40.23
CA GLY A 527 22.87 18.29 41.33
C GLY A 527 24.38 18.13 41.33
N ALA A 528 24.96 17.76 42.48
CA ALA A 528 26.41 17.67 42.68
C ALA A 528 27.01 16.31 42.26
N ASN A 529 26.30 15.51 41.44
CA ASN A 529 26.78 14.22 40.94
C ASN A 529 27.39 14.30 39.52
N GLY A 530 27.18 15.43 38.85
CA GLY A 530 27.57 15.68 37.47
C GLY A 530 29.02 16.09 37.28
N TYR A 531 29.32 16.52 36.05
CA TYR A 531 30.52 17.29 35.73
C TYR A 531 30.48 18.68 36.39
N VAL A 532 29.29 19.27 36.49
CA VAL A 532 29.03 20.53 37.19
C VAL A 532 28.06 20.32 38.36
N ASN A 533 27.67 21.40 39.04
CA ASN A 533 26.62 21.37 40.06
C ASN A 533 25.30 21.87 39.45
N GLY A 534 24.49 20.95 38.97
CA GLY A 534 23.27 21.19 38.21
C GLY A 534 22.92 19.99 37.33
N ASP A 535 21.88 20.15 36.51
CA ASP A 535 21.25 19.04 35.79
C ASP A 535 21.51 19.16 34.26
N VAL A 536 22.27 20.20 33.84
CA VAL A 536 22.69 20.50 32.46
C VAL A 536 24.18 20.88 32.43
N VAL A 537 24.89 20.43 31.39
CA VAL A 537 26.33 20.65 31.16
C VAL A 537 26.62 21.10 29.72
N ILE A 538 27.71 21.84 29.53
CA ILE A 538 28.28 22.18 28.22
C ILE A 538 29.48 21.27 27.94
N VAL A 539 29.47 20.54 26.82
CA VAL A 539 30.48 19.51 26.51
C VAL A 539 31.06 19.60 25.09
N ASP A 540 32.29 19.10 24.95
CA ASP A 540 33.07 19.00 23.71
C ASP A 540 33.43 17.53 23.44
N GLY A 541 33.19 17.04 22.22
CA GLY A 541 33.63 15.73 21.77
C GLY A 541 32.81 15.14 20.60
N THR A 542 33.47 14.30 19.79
CA THR A 542 32.79 13.38 18.84
C THR A 542 31.79 12.45 19.55
N SER A 543 31.95 12.26 20.86
CA SER A 543 31.00 11.64 21.79
C SER A 543 29.60 12.26 21.77
N PHE A 544 29.43 13.50 21.31
CA PHE A 544 28.14 14.21 21.25
C PHE A 544 27.63 14.40 19.82
N ALA A 545 28.55 14.39 18.84
CA ALA A 545 28.20 14.28 17.42
C ALA A 545 27.53 12.93 17.10
N SER A 546 28.13 11.83 17.54
CA SER A 546 27.62 10.46 17.36
C SER A 546 26.16 10.27 17.82
N PRO A 547 25.74 10.67 19.03
CA PRO A 547 24.34 10.53 19.45
C PRO A 547 23.40 11.46 18.67
N TYR A 548 23.80 12.68 18.25
CA TYR A 548 22.94 13.47 17.37
C TYR A 548 22.66 12.74 16.04
N SER A 549 23.67 12.14 15.40
CA SER A 549 23.46 11.31 14.20
C SER A 549 22.56 10.10 14.47
N ALA A 550 22.78 9.38 15.58
CA ALA A 550 21.92 8.26 16.00
C ALA A 550 20.47 8.71 16.31
N GLY A 551 20.31 9.93 16.82
CA GLY A 551 19.03 10.54 17.10
C GLY A 551 18.28 10.98 15.84
N VAL A 552 18.98 11.52 14.84
CA VAL A 552 18.41 11.77 13.50
C VAL A 552 17.96 10.46 12.86
N ALA A 553 18.73 9.37 12.97
CA ALA A 553 18.28 8.04 12.53
C ALA A 553 17.02 7.57 13.28
N THR A 554 16.95 7.83 14.59
CA THR A 554 15.79 7.51 15.43
C THR A 554 14.56 8.34 15.04
N LEU A 555 14.76 9.58 14.58
CA LEU A 555 13.71 10.47 14.09
C LEU A 555 13.24 10.08 12.68
N TYR A 556 14.16 9.67 11.81
CA TYR A 556 13.87 9.06 10.51
C TYR A 556 13.01 7.79 10.67
N TYR A 557 13.41 6.84 11.52
CA TYR A 557 12.59 5.65 11.79
C TYR A 557 11.30 5.96 12.56
N ALA A 558 11.23 7.09 13.27
CA ALA A 558 9.97 7.56 13.81
C ALA A 558 9.02 7.98 12.68
N ALA A 559 9.46 8.70 11.64
CA ALA A 559 8.63 8.95 10.46
C ALA A 559 8.30 7.67 9.70
N HIS A 560 9.34 6.88 9.38
CA HIS A 560 9.37 5.75 8.45
C HIS A 560 9.64 4.41 9.18
N PRO A 561 8.68 3.87 9.97
CA PRO A 561 8.94 2.73 10.85
C PRO A 561 9.28 1.41 10.13
N PHE A 562 8.94 1.31 8.84
CA PHE A 562 9.19 0.12 8.01
C PHE A 562 10.47 0.20 7.17
N ALA A 563 11.13 1.36 7.12
CA ALA A 563 12.36 1.54 6.36
C ALA A 563 13.50 0.67 6.93
N SER A 564 14.36 0.20 6.04
CA SER A 564 15.55 -0.61 6.32
C SER A 564 16.71 0.20 6.92
N GLN A 565 17.73 -0.53 7.37
CA GLN A 565 19.07 -0.01 7.66
C GLN A 565 19.70 0.69 6.45
N ALA A 566 19.55 0.13 5.24
CA ALA A 566 20.11 0.72 4.03
C ALA A 566 19.43 2.04 3.66
N GLU A 567 18.10 2.09 3.68
CA GLU A 567 17.33 3.34 3.47
C GLU A 567 17.68 4.41 4.50
N GLY A 568 17.78 4.04 5.78
CA GLY A 568 18.14 4.97 6.84
C GLY A 568 19.54 5.57 6.67
N PHE A 569 20.53 4.76 6.26
CA PHE A 569 21.87 5.27 5.95
C PHE A 569 21.85 6.21 4.74
N VAL A 570 21.16 5.81 3.65
CA VAL A 570 20.99 6.64 2.45
C VAL A 570 20.32 7.97 2.76
N ALA A 571 19.23 7.95 3.55
CA ALA A 571 18.51 9.16 3.95
C ALA A 571 19.39 10.10 4.79
N ILE A 572 20.19 9.56 5.71
CA ILE A 572 21.12 10.34 6.54
C ILE A 572 22.27 10.92 5.70
N ALA A 573 22.83 10.15 4.77
CA ALA A 573 23.96 10.57 3.94
C ALA A 573 23.56 11.57 2.85
N LEU A 574 22.39 11.41 2.22
CA LEU A 574 21.92 12.30 1.14
C LEU A 574 21.03 13.44 1.65
N GLY A 575 20.41 13.28 2.82
CA GLY A 575 19.71 14.35 3.52
C GLY A 575 20.65 15.35 4.19
N ALA A 576 21.94 15.02 4.33
CA ALA A 576 22.96 15.87 4.93
C ALA A 576 23.20 17.18 4.16
N THR A 577 23.55 18.24 4.89
CA THR A 577 24.03 19.50 4.31
C THR A 577 25.48 19.31 3.85
N ASP A 578 25.70 19.22 2.54
CA ASP A 578 27.02 19.14 1.90
C ASP A 578 27.90 20.34 2.32
N LEU A 579 29.07 20.05 2.90
CA LEU A 579 30.06 21.02 3.36
C LEU A 579 31.47 20.61 2.91
N GLY A 580 32.28 21.57 2.48
CA GLY A 580 33.66 21.34 2.07
C GLY A 580 33.80 21.15 0.56
N VAL A 581 34.15 19.94 0.12
CA VAL A 581 34.27 19.58 -1.31
C VAL A 581 33.06 18.76 -1.73
N ALA A 582 32.21 19.35 -2.59
CA ALA A 582 30.91 18.84 -2.98
C ALA A 582 30.85 17.31 -3.21
N GLY A 583 29.93 16.65 -2.49
CA GLY A 583 29.87 15.20 -2.32
C GLY A 583 30.61 14.71 -1.06
N TYR A 584 31.15 13.49 -1.11
CA TYR A 584 31.94 12.94 0.00
C TYR A 584 33.31 13.62 0.08
N ASP A 585 33.70 14.12 1.26
CA ASP A 585 35.08 14.50 1.57
C ASP A 585 35.59 13.93 2.92
N THR A 586 36.90 14.03 3.16
CA THR A 586 37.55 13.42 4.34
C THR A 586 37.59 14.30 5.58
N ASP A 587 37.03 15.51 5.55
CA ASP A 587 36.85 16.36 6.73
C ASP A 587 35.39 16.32 7.22
N TYR A 588 34.39 16.26 6.32
CA TYR A 588 32.96 16.29 6.68
C TYR A 588 32.20 14.97 6.42
N GLY A 589 32.78 14.01 5.70
CA GLY A 589 32.09 12.80 5.26
C GLY A 589 31.15 13.11 4.10
N TYR A 590 29.91 12.59 4.13
CA TYR A 590 28.84 12.98 3.22
C TYR A 590 28.25 14.37 3.52
N GLY A 591 28.60 15.00 4.65
CA GLY A 591 28.16 16.34 5.02
C GLY A 591 27.84 16.49 6.50
N PHE A 592 27.12 17.56 6.83
CA PHE A 592 26.59 17.80 8.16
C PHE A 592 25.20 17.18 8.31
N VAL A 593 25.00 16.36 9.33
CA VAL A 593 23.74 15.62 9.50
C VAL A 593 22.56 16.59 9.62
N ASN A 594 21.51 16.34 8.85
CA ASN A 594 20.33 17.21 8.79
C ASN A 594 19.08 16.34 8.92
N ALA A 595 18.30 16.60 9.96
CA ALA A 595 17.14 15.82 10.38
C ALA A 595 15.98 15.94 9.38
N TYR A 596 15.70 17.17 8.93
CA TYR A 596 14.61 17.47 8.02
C TYR A 596 14.88 16.92 6.62
N GLY A 597 16.11 17.11 6.10
CA GLY A 597 16.60 16.49 4.89
C GLY A 597 16.51 14.97 4.95
N SER A 598 16.95 14.36 6.06
CA SER A 598 16.85 12.90 6.25
C SER A 598 15.41 12.39 6.19
N ILE A 599 14.48 13.01 6.94
CA ILE A 599 13.06 12.59 6.97
C ILE A 599 12.39 12.77 5.60
N LYS A 600 12.83 13.75 4.80
CA LYS A 600 12.24 14.07 3.50
C LYS A 600 12.56 13.10 2.37
N TYR A 601 13.61 12.28 2.45
CA TYR A 601 13.96 11.31 1.41
C TYR A 601 13.02 10.09 1.44
N PRO A 602 12.16 9.86 0.42
CA PRO A 602 11.17 8.79 0.42
C PRO A 602 11.43 7.72 -0.64
N ALA A 603 11.10 6.46 -0.33
CA ALA A 603 10.92 5.43 -1.34
C ALA A 603 9.70 5.76 -2.25
N PRO A 604 9.63 5.24 -3.50
CA PRO A 604 8.47 5.37 -4.37
C PRO A 604 7.16 4.89 -3.72
N ALA A 605 6.03 5.52 -4.07
CA ALA A 605 4.74 5.21 -3.45
C ALA A 605 4.21 3.78 -3.78
N ASP A 606 4.69 3.20 -4.88
CA ASP A 606 4.36 1.86 -5.39
C ASP A 606 5.52 0.84 -5.23
N ASP A 607 6.40 1.11 -4.27
CA ASP A 607 7.40 0.20 -3.67
C ASP A 607 6.76 -0.97 -2.86
N GLU A 608 5.43 -1.04 -2.83
CA GLU A 608 4.67 -2.13 -2.22
C GLU A 608 3.64 -2.68 -3.22
N CYS A 609 3.55 -4.00 -3.34
CA CYS A 609 2.54 -4.68 -4.16
C CYS A 609 1.09 -4.25 -3.82
N GLY A 610 0.83 -3.93 -2.54
CA GLY A 610 -0.46 -3.39 -2.09
C GLY A 610 -0.79 -2.00 -2.66
N ASN A 611 0.22 -1.15 -2.85
CA ASN A 611 0.11 0.23 -3.33
C ASN A 611 0.41 0.37 -4.84
N ALA A 612 0.56 -0.76 -5.54
CA ALA A 612 0.94 -0.84 -6.95
C ALA A 612 0.17 0.12 -7.88
N THR A 613 0.88 0.84 -8.74
CA THR A 613 0.30 1.81 -9.69
C THR A 613 -0.71 1.14 -10.62
N VAL A 614 -1.98 1.56 -10.53
CA VAL A 614 -3.07 0.97 -11.32
C VAL A 614 -3.01 1.45 -12.76
N ILE A 615 -2.96 0.51 -13.70
CA ILE A 615 -3.05 0.74 -15.14
C ILE A 615 -4.44 0.34 -15.61
N SER A 616 -5.19 1.31 -16.14
CA SER A 616 -6.59 1.15 -16.56
C SER A 616 -6.79 1.32 -18.07
N THR A 617 -5.74 1.08 -18.87
CA THR A 617 -5.72 1.32 -20.31
C THR A 617 -5.03 0.18 -21.06
N ASN A 618 -5.49 -0.12 -22.27
CA ASN A 618 -4.89 -1.14 -23.14
C ASN A 618 -3.49 -0.75 -23.68
N SER A 619 -3.01 0.45 -23.40
CA SER A 619 -1.62 0.83 -23.57
C SER A 619 -1.19 1.81 -22.48
N TYR A 620 0.05 1.68 -22.03
CA TYR A 620 0.65 2.54 -21.01
C TYR A 620 2.16 2.61 -21.23
N SER A 621 2.74 3.80 -21.10
CA SER A 621 4.18 4.01 -21.21
C SER A 621 4.59 5.14 -20.27
N ILE A 622 5.68 4.94 -19.53
CA ILE A 622 6.22 5.91 -18.57
C ILE A 622 7.75 5.81 -18.53
N SER A 623 8.42 6.95 -18.36
CA SER A 623 9.81 7.01 -17.92
C SER A 623 9.85 7.67 -16.54
N ARG A 624 10.55 7.05 -15.58
CA ARG A 624 10.61 7.55 -14.19
C ARG A 624 11.86 7.06 -13.47
N ASP A 625 12.31 7.86 -12.50
CA ASP A 625 13.34 7.44 -11.55
C ASP A 625 12.79 6.37 -10.58
N THR A 626 13.53 5.27 -10.42
CA THR A 626 13.29 4.19 -9.46
C THR A 626 14.49 3.94 -8.53
N SER A 627 15.48 4.84 -8.51
CA SER A 627 16.77 4.68 -7.80
C SER A 627 16.64 4.47 -6.28
N TRP A 628 15.49 4.82 -5.72
CA TRP A 628 15.16 4.77 -4.29
C TRP A 628 14.07 3.75 -3.97
N ALA A 629 13.70 2.90 -4.93
CA ALA A 629 12.96 1.69 -4.63
C ALA A 629 13.82 0.70 -3.83
N THR A 630 13.16 -0.17 -3.08
CA THR A 630 13.73 -1.12 -2.12
C THR A 630 13.49 -2.57 -2.56
N ALA A 631 13.96 -3.56 -1.81
CA ALA A 631 13.43 -4.91 -1.91
C ALA A 631 13.03 -5.38 -0.52
N ARG A 632 11.73 -5.65 -0.33
CA ARG A 632 11.16 -5.92 0.99
C ARG A 632 11.17 -7.40 1.34
N VAL A 633 11.30 -7.69 2.63
CA VAL A 633 11.43 -9.04 3.22
C VAL A 633 10.24 -9.98 2.90
N ASN A 634 9.11 -9.41 2.46
CA ASN A 634 7.87 -10.11 2.12
C ASN A 634 7.47 -9.98 0.63
N GLU A 635 8.41 -9.66 -0.26
CA GLU A 635 8.12 -9.63 -1.69
C GLU A 635 7.87 -11.02 -2.29
N PRO A 636 7.09 -11.11 -3.38
CA PRO A 636 7.09 -12.27 -4.25
C PRO A 636 8.47 -12.44 -4.92
N THR A 637 8.99 -13.67 -4.88
CA THR A 637 10.25 -14.04 -5.54
C THR A 637 10.04 -14.33 -7.03
N GLU A 638 10.90 -13.76 -7.84
CA GLU A 638 11.01 -13.93 -9.29
C GLU A 638 11.49 -15.36 -9.65
N SER A 639 10.80 -16.05 -10.57
CA SER A 639 11.15 -17.44 -10.93
C SER A 639 12.28 -17.58 -11.95
N CYS A 640 12.75 -16.47 -12.53
CA CYS A 640 13.77 -16.41 -13.57
C CYS A 640 15.17 -16.07 -13.02
N GLU A 641 15.29 -15.66 -11.76
CA GLU A 641 16.53 -15.21 -11.13
C GLU A 641 17.62 -16.30 -11.10
N LEU A 642 18.61 -16.21 -12.02
CA LEU A 642 19.71 -17.17 -12.22
C LEU A 642 20.80 -17.16 -11.12
N GLY A 643 20.39 -17.19 -9.86
CA GLY A 643 21.27 -17.32 -8.70
C GLY A 643 20.62 -17.91 -7.44
N GLY A 644 19.28 -17.97 -7.40
CA GLY A 644 18.51 -18.22 -6.19
C GLY A 644 18.03 -16.91 -5.54
N ALA A 645 16.95 -17.02 -4.77
CA ALA A 645 16.13 -15.91 -4.30
C ALA A 645 16.89 -14.76 -3.61
N GLY A 646 16.69 -13.53 -4.09
CA GLY A 646 17.00 -12.30 -3.35
C GLY A 646 18.28 -11.58 -3.77
N ASN A 647 18.67 -11.67 -5.03
CA ASN A 647 19.70 -10.80 -5.62
C ASN A 647 19.08 -9.53 -6.26
N SER A 648 17.84 -9.61 -6.72
CA SER A 648 17.08 -8.48 -7.26
C SER A 648 16.76 -7.43 -6.18
N THR A 649 16.97 -6.16 -6.51
CA THR A 649 16.73 -5.01 -5.61
C THR A 649 15.86 -3.95 -6.30
N SER A 650 15.47 -2.90 -5.56
CA SER A 650 14.76 -1.74 -6.11
C SER A 650 13.53 -2.09 -6.96
N SER A 651 12.60 -2.83 -6.34
CA SER A 651 11.36 -3.29 -6.95
C SER A 651 10.22 -2.28 -6.84
N ILE A 652 9.43 -2.20 -7.90
CA ILE A 652 8.22 -1.38 -7.98
C ILE A 652 7.08 -2.21 -8.58
N TYR A 653 5.84 -1.85 -8.26
CA TYR A 653 4.67 -2.62 -8.68
C TYR A 653 3.69 -1.81 -9.50
N TYR A 654 3.21 -2.41 -10.59
CA TYR A 654 2.01 -1.99 -11.32
C TYR A 654 0.88 -3.01 -11.09
N SER A 655 -0.36 -2.57 -11.25
CA SER A 655 -1.57 -3.39 -11.14
C SER A 655 -2.39 -3.24 -12.41
N PHE A 656 -2.57 -4.32 -13.16
CA PHE A 656 -3.39 -4.32 -14.38
C PHE A 656 -4.57 -5.27 -14.17
N THR A 657 -5.78 -4.87 -14.59
CA THR A 657 -6.94 -5.77 -14.66
C THR A 657 -7.34 -5.86 -16.12
N ALA A 658 -7.33 -7.06 -16.68
CA ALA A 658 -7.71 -7.29 -18.07
C ALA A 658 -9.19 -6.91 -18.25
N PRO A 659 -9.53 -5.90 -19.09
CA PRO A 659 -10.91 -5.47 -19.26
C PRO A 659 -11.74 -6.49 -20.06
N ASN A 660 -11.06 -7.26 -20.90
CA ASN A 660 -11.57 -8.33 -21.77
C ASN A 660 -10.54 -9.45 -21.81
N THR A 661 -10.87 -10.60 -22.39
CA THR A 661 -9.92 -11.69 -22.64
C THR A 661 -8.94 -11.30 -23.74
N GLY A 662 -7.65 -11.56 -23.55
CA GLY A 662 -6.61 -11.05 -24.45
C GLY A 662 -5.18 -11.29 -24.00
N ASN A 663 -4.25 -10.70 -24.74
CA ASN A 663 -2.82 -10.92 -24.57
C ASN A 663 -2.11 -9.64 -24.10
N LEU A 664 -1.38 -9.75 -22.99
CA LEU A 664 -0.54 -8.71 -22.41
C LEU A 664 0.91 -8.84 -22.90
N SER A 665 1.46 -7.77 -23.46
CA SER A 665 2.89 -7.58 -23.69
C SER A 665 3.41 -6.42 -22.83
N ILE A 666 4.54 -6.62 -22.17
CA ILE A 666 5.22 -5.66 -21.30
C ILE A 666 6.73 -5.71 -21.50
N ASN A 667 7.40 -4.56 -21.46
CA ASN A 667 8.86 -4.49 -21.56
C ASN A 667 9.46 -3.25 -20.88
N THR A 668 10.75 -3.32 -20.55
CA THR A 668 11.52 -2.23 -19.93
C THR A 668 12.48 -1.53 -20.92
N ASN A 669 12.30 -1.73 -22.23
CA ASN A 669 13.22 -1.27 -23.27
C ASN A 669 13.45 0.25 -23.21
N GLY A 670 14.72 0.66 -23.10
CA GLY A 670 15.13 2.06 -22.94
C GLY A 670 15.48 2.48 -21.51
N SER A 671 15.29 1.59 -20.53
CA SER A 671 15.80 1.77 -19.16
C SER A 671 17.34 1.86 -19.16
N ASN A 672 17.91 2.60 -18.22
CA ASN A 672 19.37 2.77 -18.12
C ASN A 672 20.07 1.67 -17.29
N TYR A 673 19.35 0.60 -16.91
CA TYR A 673 19.80 -0.39 -15.94
C TYR A 673 19.33 -1.81 -16.27
N ASP A 674 19.95 -2.76 -15.59
CA ASP A 674 19.69 -4.20 -15.64
C ASP A 674 18.39 -4.55 -14.90
N THR A 675 17.33 -4.95 -15.62
CA THR A 675 15.99 -5.16 -15.03
C THR A 675 15.63 -6.63 -14.86
N VAL A 676 14.70 -6.91 -13.93
CA VAL A 676 13.95 -8.16 -13.88
C VAL A 676 12.46 -7.82 -13.88
N LEU A 677 11.67 -8.50 -14.71
CA LEU A 677 10.25 -8.27 -14.90
C LEU A 677 9.48 -9.53 -14.52
N SER A 678 8.44 -9.39 -13.70
CA SER A 678 7.63 -10.53 -13.25
C SER A 678 6.16 -10.18 -13.14
N VAL A 679 5.30 -11.14 -13.46
CA VAL A 679 3.85 -11.01 -13.35
C VAL A 679 3.32 -12.07 -12.39
N PHE A 680 2.53 -11.64 -11.41
CA PHE A 680 1.95 -12.48 -10.37
C PHE A 680 0.42 -12.39 -10.36
N ASN A 681 -0.26 -13.43 -9.90
CA ASN A 681 -1.73 -13.45 -9.75
C ASN A 681 -2.27 -12.66 -8.53
N GLY A 682 -1.42 -11.89 -7.85
CA GLY A 682 -1.77 -11.16 -6.63
C GLY A 682 -0.52 -10.72 -5.86
N CYS A 683 -0.72 -10.35 -4.60
CA CYS A 683 0.36 -10.07 -3.66
C CYS A 683 0.52 -11.21 -2.66
N GLY A 684 1.76 -11.41 -2.17
CA GLY A 684 2.00 -12.31 -1.05
C GLY A 684 1.39 -11.77 0.24
N PHE A 685 0.91 -12.66 1.11
CA PHE A 685 0.27 -12.30 2.37
C PHE A 685 0.67 -13.24 3.51
N PHE A 686 0.55 -12.75 4.75
CA PHE A 686 0.74 -13.57 5.94
C PHE A 686 -0.62 -14.02 6.48
N PHE A 687 -0.75 -15.32 6.75
CA PHE A 687 -1.87 -15.88 7.50
C PHE A 687 -1.34 -16.75 8.64
N LEU A 688 -1.74 -16.43 9.88
CA LEU A 688 -1.30 -17.09 11.11
C LEU A 688 0.25 -17.23 11.24
N GLY A 689 1.00 -16.24 10.73
CA GLY A 689 2.46 -16.22 10.77
C GLY A 689 3.17 -17.02 9.68
N THR A 690 2.43 -17.69 8.79
CA THR A 690 2.97 -18.31 7.57
C THR A 690 2.82 -17.35 6.40
N TYR A 691 3.88 -17.17 5.60
CA TYR A 691 3.84 -16.42 4.35
C TYR A 691 3.29 -17.30 3.22
N PHE A 692 2.33 -16.77 2.48
CA PHE A 692 1.76 -17.37 1.28
C PHE A 692 2.19 -16.51 0.09
N PRO A 693 3.19 -16.95 -0.70
CA PRO A 693 3.59 -16.24 -1.92
C PRO A 693 2.49 -16.35 -2.98
N PRO A 694 2.34 -15.34 -3.87
CA PRO A 694 1.44 -15.44 -5.01
C PRO A 694 2.07 -16.33 -6.09
N SER A 695 1.26 -16.80 -7.04
CA SER A 695 1.73 -17.59 -8.16
C SER A 695 2.36 -16.68 -9.22
N VAL A 696 3.57 -17.02 -9.67
CA VAL A 696 4.19 -16.42 -10.85
C VAL A 696 3.43 -16.88 -12.10
N LEU A 697 3.05 -15.94 -12.95
CA LEU A 697 2.40 -16.17 -14.25
C LEU A 697 3.43 -16.06 -15.39
N ALA A 698 4.37 -15.13 -15.29
CA ALA A 698 5.49 -14.97 -16.20
C ALA A 698 6.67 -14.25 -15.50
N CYS A 699 7.89 -14.46 -15.99
CA CYS A 699 9.13 -13.89 -15.47
C CYS A 699 10.16 -13.81 -16.60
N ASP A 700 10.90 -12.71 -16.68
CA ASP A 700 11.97 -12.48 -17.66
C ASP A 700 13.03 -11.54 -17.05
N ASP A 701 14.32 -11.79 -17.29
CA ASP A 701 15.45 -10.94 -16.89
C ASP A 701 16.12 -10.29 -18.12
N ASP A 702 16.87 -11.07 -18.90
CA ASP A 702 17.64 -10.62 -20.07
C ASP A 702 16.91 -10.90 -21.41
N SER A 703 16.31 -9.87 -22.02
CA SER A 703 15.57 -10.00 -23.29
C SER A 703 15.74 -8.76 -24.19
N GLY A 704 14.95 -8.69 -25.27
CA GLY A 704 14.85 -7.52 -26.15
C GLY A 704 16.19 -7.03 -26.72
N VAL A 705 16.70 -5.91 -26.20
CA VAL A 705 17.88 -5.18 -26.72
C VAL A 705 18.88 -4.79 -25.62
N GLY A 706 19.30 -5.75 -24.80
CA GLY A 706 20.40 -5.55 -23.85
C GLY A 706 20.15 -6.33 -22.57
N THR A 707 20.18 -5.62 -21.44
CA THR A 707 19.85 -6.12 -20.10
C THR A 707 18.50 -5.56 -19.65
N GLN A 708 17.52 -5.59 -20.56
CA GLN A 708 16.15 -5.12 -20.34
C GLN A 708 15.18 -6.27 -20.60
N SER A 709 14.15 -6.37 -19.79
CA SER A 709 13.25 -7.51 -19.78
C SER A 709 12.02 -7.27 -20.65
N GLN A 710 11.46 -8.34 -21.22
CA GLN A 710 10.29 -8.32 -22.09
C GLN A 710 9.50 -9.63 -21.99
N ILE A 711 8.26 -9.53 -21.50
CA ILE A 711 7.28 -10.62 -21.48
C ILE A 711 6.25 -10.32 -22.56
N ASP A 712 6.14 -11.20 -23.55
CA ASP A 712 5.24 -11.04 -24.70
C ASP A 712 4.10 -12.06 -24.70
N ASN A 713 2.90 -11.59 -25.09
CA ASN A 713 1.70 -12.39 -25.26
C ASN A 713 1.28 -13.24 -24.04
N LEU A 714 1.45 -12.71 -22.82
CA LEU A 714 0.88 -13.33 -21.62
C LEU A 714 -0.66 -13.26 -21.69
N HIS A 715 -1.30 -14.41 -21.88
CA HIS A 715 -2.75 -14.50 -21.97
C HIS A 715 -3.41 -14.23 -20.61
N LEU A 716 -4.44 -13.37 -20.61
CA LEU A 716 -5.24 -13.02 -19.44
C LEU A 716 -6.73 -13.10 -19.80
N THR A 717 -7.54 -13.57 -18.85
CA THR A 717 -9.01 -13.63 -18.96
C THR A 717 -9.65 -12.32 -18.50
N LYS A 718 -10.85 -12.01 -19.00
CA LYS A 718 -11.67 -10.87 -18.56
C LYS A 718 -11.79 -10.81 -17.03
N GLY A 719 -11.61 -9.61 -16.47
CA GLY A 719 -11.65 -9.37 -15.02
C GLY A 719 -10.41 -9.84 -14.24
N GLN A 720 -9.44 -10.53 -14.87
CA GLN A 720 -8.24 -11.00 -14.18
C GLN A 720 -7.32 -9.85 -13.80
N THR A 721 -7.17 -9.60 -12.50
CA THR A 721 -6.15 -8.69 -11.96
C THR A 721 -4.79 -9.39 -11.83
N VAL A 722 -3.74 -8.75 -12.33
CA VAL A 722 -2.35 -9.17 -12.15
C VAL A 722 -1.51 -8.06 -11.51
N LYS A 723 -0.44 -8.46 -10.83
CA LYS A 723 0.57 -7.59 -10.23
C LYS A 723 1.88 -7.74 -11.01
N ILE A 724 2.38 -6.64 -11.56
CA ILE A 724 3.58 -6.60 -12.39
C ILE A 724 4.69 -5.97 -11.55
N LYS A 725 5.69 -6.76 -11.16
CA LYS A 725 6.90 -6.31 -10.48
C LYS A 725 7.95 -5.95 -11.53
N VAL A 726 8.57 -4.78 -11.40
CA VAL A 726 9.81 -4.43 -12.09
C VAL A 726 10.87 -4.22 -11.02
N ALA A 727 11.95 -4.99 -11.07
CA ALA A 727 13.09 -4.88 -10.17
C ALA A 727 14.38 -4.60 -10.96
N LYS A 728 15.46 -4.30 -10.24
CA LYS A 728 16.83 -4.27 -10.72
C LYS A 728 17.50 -5.60 -10.47
N TYR A 729 18.21 -6.15 -11.45
CA TYR A 729 19.04 -7.33 -11.24
C TYR A 729 20.30 -6.98 -10.43
N GLY A 730 20.57 -7.76 -9.38
CA GLY A 730 21.76 -7.64 -8.54
C GLY A 730 21.70 -6.55 -7.45
N THR A 731 22.43 -6.78 -6.36
CA THR A 731 22.30 -6.04 -5.08
C THR A 731 23.07 -4.72 -5.00
N THR A 732 23.50 -4.15 -6.13
CA THR A 732 24.39 -2.97 -6.14
C THR A 732 23.57 -1.67 -6.30
N PRO A 733 23.67 -0.69 -5.39
CA PRO A 733 23.02 0.62 -5.55
C PRO A 733 23.46 1.36 -6.82
N GLY A 734 22.61 2.23 -7.36
CA GLY A 734 22.94 3.07 -8.51
C GLY A 734 21.70 3.57 -9.24
N VAL A 735 21.85 4.65 -10.01
CA VAL A 735 20.72 5.39 -10.62
C VAL A 735 19.96 4.53 -11.63
N THR A 736 18.69 4.24 -11.35
CA THR A 736 17.80 3.44 -12.20
C THR A 736 16.64 4.30 -12.72
N ASN A 737 16.81 4.92 -13.88
CA ASN A 737 15.69 5.48 -14.64
C ASN A 737 15.05 4.37 -15.48
N LEU A 738 13.87 3.95 -15.05
CA LEU A 738 13.01 2.99 -15.74
C LEU A 738 12.33 3.65 -16.93
N VAL A 739 12.29 2.93 -18.06
CA VAL A 739 11.29 3.12 -19.11
C VAL A 739 10.42 1.87 -19.12
N PHE A 740 9.15 1.99 -18.76
CA PHE A 740 8.21 0.87 -18.70
C PHE A 740 7.12 1.03 -19.77
N ASN A 741 6.90 -0.02 -20.54
CA ASN A 741 5.92 -0.07 -21.62
C ASN A 741 4.98 -1.27 -21.45
N LEU A 742 3.69 -1.05 -21.69
CA LEU A 742 2.63 -2.05 -21.65
C LEU A 742 1.68 -1.87 -22.84
N SER A 743 1.31 -2.98 -23.45
CA SER A 743 0.21 -3.05 -24.42
C SER A 743 -0.61 -4.32 -24.19
N PHE A 744 -1.93 -4.18 -24.12
CA PHE A 744 -2.88 -5.27 -24.07
C PHE A 744 -3.69 -5.32 -25.37
N VAL A 745 -3.76 -6.50 -25.98
CA VAL A 745 -4.52 -6.74 -27.22
C VAL A 745 -5.61 -7.75 -26.91
N PRO A 746 -6.89 -7.34 -26.83
CA PRO A 746 -8.02 -8.25 -26.74
C PRO A 746 -8.01 -9.26 -27.90
N THR A 747 -8.43 -10.50 -27.62
CA THR A 747 -8.46 -11.59 -28.60
C THR A 747 -9.84 -12.23 -28.63
N ALA A 748 -10.29 -12.64 -29.83
CA ALA A 748 -11.44 -13.52 -29.95
C ALA A 748 -11.24 -14.82 -29.15
N PRO A 749 -12.30 -15.42 -28.60
CA PRO A 749 -12.23 -16.69 -27.87
C PRO A 749 -11.76 -17.84 -28.77
N VAL A 750 -11.26 -18.93 -28.18
CA VAL A 750 -10.65 -20.04 -28.97
C VAL A 750 -11.63 -20.75 -29.91
N ASN A 751 -12.91 -20.71 -29.57
CA ASN A 751 -14.04 -21.28 -30.31
C ASN A 751 -14.79 -20.27 -31.20
N ASP A 752 -14.21 -19.08 -31.44
CA ASP A 752 -14.68 -18.04 -32.39
C ASP A 752 -14.98 -18.57 -33.81
N ASN A 753 -14.34 -19.67 -34.21
CA ASN A 753 -14.44 -20.22 -35.56
C ASN A 753 -14.99 -21.64 -35.49
N CYS A 754 -15.96 -21.98 -36.35
CA CYS A 754 -16.52 -23.34 -36.44
C CYS A 754 -15.46 -24.45 -36.59
N SER A 755 -14.36 -24.16 -37.30
CA SER A 755 -13.23 -25.08 -37.45
C SER A 755 -12.37 -25.30 -36.18
N SER A 756 -12.60 -24.54 -35.11
CA SER A 756 -11.95 -24.65 -33.80
C SER A 756 -12.96 -24.66 -32.64
N GLY A 757 -14.22 -25.03 -32.92
CA GLY A 757 -15.25 -25.16 -31.89
C GLY A 757 -14.89 -26.17 -30.79
N THR A 758 -15.35 -25.90 -29.57
CA THR A 758 -15.05 -26.72 -28.39
C THR A 758 -15.75 -28.08 -28.50
N GLU A 759 -15.01 -29.19 -28.44
CA GLU A 759 -15.57 -30.55 -28.57
C GLU A 759 -16.34 -31.00 -27.31
N MET A 760 -17.58 -31.43 -27.51
CA MET A 760 -18.52 -31.90 -26.48
C MET A 760 -18.35 -33.40 -26.17
N PRO A 761 -18.77 -33.86 -24.97
CA PRO A 761 -18.74 -35.28 -24.60
C PRO A 761 -19.49 -36.17 -25.61
N ASN A 762 -18.76 -37.05 -26.31
CA ASN A 762 -19.28 -37.90 -27.40
C ASN A 762 -19.96 -39.22 -26.93
N THR A 763 -20.13 -39.35 -25.62
CA THR A 763 -20.79 -40.42 -24.85
C THR A 763 -21.57 -39.74 -23.70
N TYR A 764 -22.28 -40.49 -22.85
CA TYR A 764 -23.05 -39.88 -21.76
C TYR A 764 -22.22 -38.90 -20.92
N GLY A 765 -22.72 -37.66 -20.79
CA GLY A 765 -22.03 -36.63 -20.03
C GLY A 765 -22.66 -35.25 -20.17
N THR A 766 -22.22 -34.35 -19.30
CA THR A 766 -22.57 -32.93 -19.27
C THR A 766 -21.32 -32.08 -19.45
N PHE A 767 -21.44 -30.96 -20.16
CA PHE A 767 -20.42 -29.92 -20.24
C PHE A 767 -21.00 -28.60 -19.76
N THR A 768 -20.17 -27.77 -19.15
CA THR A 768 -20.55 -26.45 -18.63
C THR A 768 -19.37 -25.50 -18.76
N GLU A 769 -19.61 -24.37 -19.40
CA GLU A 769 -18.72 -23.23 -19.50
C GLU A 769 -19.46 -22.01 -18.92
N THR A 770 -18.75 -21.12 -18.24
CA THR A 770 -19.36 -20.07 -17.40
C THR A 770 -18.53 -18.81 -17.51
N GLY A 771 -19.15 -17.69 -17.87
CA GLY A 771 -18.47 -16.41 -18.08
C GLY A 771 -17.50 -16.37 -19.27
N LEU A 772 -17.81 -17.03 -20.39
CA LEU A 772 -17.00 -16.91 -21.62
C LEU A 772 -17.21 -15.53 -22.26
N ASP A 773 -16.15 -14.72 -22.30
CA ASP A 773 -16.15 -13.39 -22.90
C ASP A 773 -16.31 -13.44 -24.43
N THR A 774 -17.47 -13.01 -24.92
CA THR A 774 -17.78 -12.97 -26.37
C THR A 774 -17.57 -11.60 -27.01
N GLU A 775 -17.15 -10.55 -26.28
CA GLU A 775 -17.11 -9.16 -26.81
C GLU A 775 -16.20 -9.01 -28.04
N TYR A 776 -15.14 -9.82 -28.13
CA TYR A 776 -14.19 -9.84 -29.25
C TYR A 776 -14.34 -11.02 -30.22
N ALA A 777 -15.39 -11.83 -30.05
CA ALA A 777 -15.77 -12.81 -31.05
C ALA A 777 -16.14 -12.11 -32.37
N THR A 778 -15.88 -12.78 -33.48
CA THR A 778 -15.98 -12.28 -34.83
C THR A 778 -17.10 -13.00 -35.58
N THR A 779 -17.25 -12.68 -36.86
CA THR A 779 -18.20 -13.36 -37.75
C THR A 779 -17.49 -13.60 -39.07
N GLN A 780 -17.34 -14.87 -39.47
CA GLN A 780 -16.61 -15.20 -40.68
C GLN A 780 -17.33 -14.65 -41.94
N PRO A 781 -16.62 -14.23 -43.00
CA PRO A 781 -17.23 -13.69 -44.22
C PRO A 781 -18.19 -14.62 -44.99
N CYS A 782 -18.27 -15.91 -44.61
CA CYS A 782 -19.21 -16.88 -45.14
C CYS A 782 -20.07 -17.57 -44.07
N GLU A 783 -19.97 -17.14 -42.80
CA GLU A 783 -20.62 -17.76 -41.64
C GLU A 783 -22.14 -17.87 -41.79
N ASP A 784 -22.70 -18.93 -41.22
CA ASP A 784 -24.13 -19.17 -41.23
C ASP A 784 -24.92 -18.21 -40.34
N THR A 785 -25.93 -17.60 -40.94
CA THR A 785 -26.87 -16.70 -40.28
C THR A 785 -27.94 -17.54 -39.61
N ASP A 786 -28.08 -17.37 -38.29
CA ASP A 786 -28.99 -18.14 -37.46
C ASP A 786 -30.43 -17.99 -37.97
N THR A 787 -31.17 -19.10 -38.01
CA THR A 787 -32.46 -19.17 -38.71
C THR A 787 -33.62 -18.57 -37.92
N CYS A 788 -33.45 -18.40 -36.62
CA CYS A 788 -34.33 -17.67 -35.70
C CYS A 788 -33.79 -16.28 -35.32
N GLY A 789 -32.47 -16.05 -35.43
CA GLY A 789 -31.83 -14.78 -35.07
C GLY A 789 -32.20 -13.58 -35.95
N PHE A 790 -31.99 -12.38 -35.41
CA PHE A 790 -32.19 -11.12 -36.15
C PHE A 790 -31.13 -10.91 -37.26
N MET A 791 -31.48 -10.20 -38.33
CA MET A 791 -30.51 -9.84 -39.39
C MET A 791 -29.50 -8.81 -38.90
N GLY A 792 -28.40 -9.29 -38.32
CA GLY A 792 -27.37 -8.46 -37.68
C GLY A 792 -26.68 -9.11 -36.49
N ASN A 793 -27.07 -10.34 -36.13
CA ASN A 793 -26.34 -11.26 -35.27
C ASN A 793 -24.84 -11.34 -35.62
N SER A 794 -24.00 -11.31 -34.59
CA SER A 794 -22.53 -11.38 -34.70
C SER A 794 -21.92 -12.16 -33.54
N ASN A 795 -20.62 -11.97 -33.29
CA ASN A 795 -19.92 -12.43 -32.09
C ASN A 795 -20.14 -13.92 -31.78
N SER A 796 -19.92 -14.77 -32.79
CA SER A 796 -20.26 -16.19 -32.67
C SER A 796 -19.20 -17.00 -31.94
N VAL A 797 -19.64 -18.02 -31.21
CA VAL A 797 -18.79 -19.08 -30.68
C VAL A 797 -19.39 -20.46 -30.98
N TRP A 798 -18.54 -21.47 -31.12
CA TRP A 798 -18.91 -22.76 -31.68
C TRP A 798 -18.57 -23.94 -30.75
N TYR A 799 -19.44 -24.94 -30.73
CA TYR A 799 -19.25 -26.19 -30.01
C TYR A 799 -19.53 -27.37 -30.94
N ASN A 800 -18.61 -28.32 -30.97
CA ASN A 800 -18.64 -29.46 -31.88
C ASN A 800 -19.14 -30.68 -31.13
N PHE A 801 -20.02 -31.47 -31.75
CA PHE A 801 -20.51 -32.72 -31.16
C PHE A 801 -20.53 -33.86 -32.18
N HIS A 802 -19.79 -34.93 -31.84
CA HIS A 802 -19.51 -36.09 -32.67
C HIS A 802 -19.99 -37.39 -32.01
N PRO A 803 -21.32 -37.62 -31.88
CA PRO A 803 -21.89 -38.73 -31.13
C PRO A 803 -21.39 -40.11 -31.56
N THR A 804 -20.94 -40.91 -30.61
CA THR A 804 -20.59 -42.33 -30.85
C THR A 804 -21.81 -43.27 -30.86
N GLN A 805 -22.94 -42.80 -30.33
CA GLN A 805 -24.19 -43.53 -30.17
C GLN A 805 -25.37 -42.64 -30.60
N ASN A 806 -26.54 -43.23 -30.88
CA ASN A 806 -27.76 -42.44 -31.03
C ASN A 806 -28.17 -41.84 -29.66
N GLY A 807 -29.02 -40.81 -29.63
CA GLY A 807 -29.58 -40.28 -28.38
C GLY A 807 -30.26 -38.93 -28.53
N LEU A 808 -30.33 -38.19 -27.42
CA LEU A 808 -30.87 -36.83 -27.33
C LEU A 808 -29.82 -35.89 -26.74
N ILE A 809 -29.69 -34.67 -27.28
CA ILE A 809 -28.95 -33.58 -26.63
C ILE A 809 -29.88 -32.51 -26.06
N GLN A 810 -29.42 -31.87 -24.99
CA GLN A 810 -29.95 -30.63 -24.46
C GLN A 810 -28.83 -29.59 -24.42
N VAL A 811 -29.14 -28.36 -24.80
CA VAL A 811 -28.22 -27.22 -24.85
C VAL A 811 -28.94 -25.98 -24.34
N ASP A 812 -28.34 -25.20 -23.44
CA ASP A 812 -28.91 -23.92 -23.00
C ASP A 812 -27.84 -22.88 -22.68
N THR A 813 -28.24 -21.60 -22.65
CA THR A 813 -27.39 -20.46 -22.30
C THR A 813 -27.82 -19.74 -21.01
N ILE A 814 -28.51 -20.45 -20.11
CA ILE A 814 -29.20 -19.87 -18.94
C ILE A 814 -28.18 -19.44 -17.88
N GLY A 815 -27.93 -18.13 -17.82
CA GLY A 815 -26.99 -17.50 -16.89
C GLY A 815 -26.28 -16.28 -17.50
N SER A 816 -26.12 -16.32 -18.83
CA SER A 816 -25.53 -15.26 -19.66
C SER A 816 -26.11 -13.88 -19.40
N ASP A 817 -25.27 -12.84 -19.51
CA ASP A 817 -25.69 -11.44 -19.26
C ASP A 817 -26.22 -10.71 -20.51
N TYR A 818 -26.25 -11.40 -21.67
CA TYR A 818 -26.69 -10.87 -22.95
C TYR A 818 -27.73 -11.74 -23.67
N ASP A 819 -28.32 -11.15 -24.71
CA ASP A 819 -29.37 -11.70 -25.56
C ASP A 819 -28.79 -12.73 -26.56
N THR A 820 -28.98 -14.03 -26.28
CA THR A 820 -28.27 -15.16 -26.93
C THR A 820 -29.16 -15.99 -27.85
N VAL A 821 -28.63 -16.38 -29.02
CA VAL A 821 -29.27 -17.32 -29.96
C VAL A 821 -28.46 -18.62 -30.05
N ILE A 822 -29.11 -19.78 -30.08
CA ILE A 822 -28.48 -21.08 -30.42
C ILE A 822 -29.01 -21.57 -31.77
N ASP A 823 -28.12 -21.97 -32.70
CA ASP A 823 -28.49 -22.68 -33.94
C ASP A 823 -27.54 -23.88 -34.15
N ILE A 824 -28.07 -25.04 -34.56
CA ILE A 824 -27.30 -26.29 -34.75
C ILE A 824 -27.19 -26.64 -36.23
N PHE A 825 -25.97 -26.62 -36.76
CA PHE A 825 -25.65 -26.92 -38.16
C PHE A 825 -25.05 -28.33 -38.34
N ASN A 826 -25.05 -28.83 -39.57
CA ASN A 826 -24.51 -30.15 -39.94
C ASN A 826 -23.13 -30.15 -40.64
N PHE A 827 -22.64 -28.99 -41.10
CA PHE A 827 -21.24 -28.80 -41.50
C PHE A 827 -20.85 -27.31 -41.42
N CYS A 828 -19.57 -27.02 -41.15
CA CYS A 828 -19.07 -25.65 -41.08
C CYS A 828 -19.11 -24.96 -42.46
N ALA A 829 -19.60 -23.74 -42.52
CA ALA A 829 -19.51 -22.91 -43.71
C ALA A 829 -18.05 -22.69 -44.16
N PHE A 830 -17.84 -22.56 -45.48
CA PHE A 830 -16.53 -22.23 -46.04
C PHE A 830 -16.64 -21.43 -47.34
N SER A 831 -15.60 -20.65 -47.65
CA SER A 831 -15.49 -19.91 -48.92
C SER A 831 -14.61 -20.66 -49.93
N LEU A 832 -15.08 -20.82 -51.16
CA LEU A 832 -14.28 -21.34 -52.27
C LEU A 832 -14.48 -20.45 -53.50
N ASN A 833 -13.42 -19.72 -53.90
CA ASN A 833 -13.44 -18.71 -54.97
C ASN A 833 -14.52 -17.62 -54.76
N ASN A 834 -14.68 -17.12 -53.52
CA ASN A 834 -15.70 -16.15 -53.11
C ASN A 834 -17.15 -16.65 -53.25
N ILE A 835 -17.36 -17.96 -53.34
CA ILE A 835 -18.67 -18.61 -53.19
C ILE A 835 -18.71 -19.25 -51.81
N CYS A 836 -19.67 -18.83 -50.97
CA CYS A 836 -19.92 -19.44 -49.68
C CYS A 836 -20.70 -20.74 -49.86
N PHE A 837 -20.19 -21.82 -49.28
CA PHE A 837 -20.91 -23.07 -49.03
C PHE A 837 -21.30 -23.04 -47.55
N ARG A 838 -22.57 -23.36 -47.27
CA ARG A 838 -23.27 -23.01 -46.02
C ARG A 838 -23.99 -24.21 -45.44
N GLY A 839 -23.89 -24.40 -44.13
CA GLY A 839 -24.57 -25.44 -43.39
C GLY A 839 -26.08 -25.34 -43.53
N SER A 840 -26.78 -26.46 -43.38
CA SER A 840 -28.22 -26.41 -43.11
C SER A 840 -28.44 -26.46 -41.61
N SER A 841 -29.01 -25.39 -41.05
CA SER A 841 -29.59 -25.40 -39.72
C SER A 841 -30.56 -26.59 -39.58
N LEU A 842 -30.49 -27.24 -38.42
CA LEU A 842 -31.30 -28.39 -38.04
C LEU A 842 -32.37 -27.99 -37.02
N ILE A 843 -32.03 -27.05 -36.14
CA ILE A 843 -32.87 -26.49 -35.08
C ILE A 843 -32.22 -25.18 -34.58
N CYS A 844 -33.05 -24.21 -34.20
CA CYS A 844 -32.65 -22.90 -33.69
C CYS A 844 -33.61 -22.48 -32.59
N ASP A 845 -33.10 -21.80 -31.57
CA ASP A 845 -33.88 -21.13 -30.51
C ASP A 845 -33.23 -19.76 -30.21
N ASP A 846 -34.06 -18.74 -29.94
CA ASP A 846 -33.62 -17.36 -29.66
C ASP A 846 -34.14 -16.79 -28.33
N ASP A 847 -35.20 -17.33 -27.73
CA ASP A 847 -35.85 -16.71 -26.56
C ASP A 847 -36.58 -17.74 -25.67
N SER A 848 -35.87 -18.32 -24.69
CA SER A 848 -36.40 -19.36 -23.80
C SER A 848 -36.55 -18.88 -22.35
N GLY A 849 -37.63 -19.33 -21.69
CA GLY A 849 -37.92 -19.00 -20.30
C GLY A 849 -38.16 -17.50 -20.09
N GLY A 850 -37.23 -16.84 -19.40
CA GLY A 850 -37.20 -15.39 -19.25
C GLY A 850 -35.79 -14.94 -18.94
N ASN A 851 -35.43 -13.74 -19.44
CA ASN A 851 -34.08 -13.14 -19.52
C ASN A 851 -33.36 -13.26 -20.88
N PHE A 852 -34.05 -13.63 -21.98
CA PHE A 852 -33.48 -13.64 -23.35
C PHE A 852 -32.29 -14.62 -23.53
N THR A 853 -32.40 -15.79 -22.89
CA THR A 853 -31.44 -16.91 -22.99
C THR A 853 -32.08 -18.09 -23.72
N SER A 854 -31.33 -18.79 -24.57
CA SER A 854 -31.86 -19.85 -25.43
C SER A 854 -31.79 -21.26 -24.78
N LEU A 855 -32.66 -22.17 -25.22
CA LEU A 855 -32.74 -23.58 -24.80
C LEU A 855 -33.21 -24.47 -25.95
N ILE A 856 -32.35 -25.41 -26.36
CA ILE A 856 -32.70 -26.53 -27.23
C ILE A 856 -32.77 -27.79 -26.37
N SER A 857 -33.97 -28.36 -26.22
CA SER A 857 -34.22 -29.59 -25.44
C SER A 857 -34.61 -30.78 -26.32
N ASP A 858 -34.23 -31.99 -25.91
CA ASP A 858 -34.60 -33.27 -26.53
C ASP A 858 -34.29 -33.38 -28.04
N PHE A 859 -33.23 -32.73 -28.52
CA PHE A 859 -32.88 -32.77 -29.94
C PHE A 859 -32.24 -34.12 -30.33
N PRO A 860 -32.80 -34.88 -31.30
CA PRO A 860 -32.35 -36.23 -31.60
C PRO A 860 -31.09 -36.27 -32.46
N VAL A 861 -30.13 -37.09 -32.02
CA VAL A 861 -28.80 -37.21 -32.63
C VAL A 861 -28.48 -38.66 -32.99
N THR A 862 -27.73 -38.87 -34.07
CA THR A 862 -27.39 -40.20 -34.60
C THR A 862 -25.90 -40.49 -34.56
N ALA A 863 -25.53 -41.73 -34.24
CA ALA A 863 -24.14 -42.19 -34.18
C ALA A 863 -23.37 -41.89 -35.48
N GLY A 864 -22.18 -41.30 -35.36
CA GLY A 864 -21.36 -40.86 -36.50
C GLY A 864 -21.86 -39.61 -37.24
N GLY A 865 -22.88 -38.94 -36.70
CA GLY A 865 -23.29 -37.60 -37.15
C GLY A 865 -22.28 -36.51 -36.75
N VAL A 866 -22.45 -35.34 -37.35
CA VAL A 866 -21.71 -34.12 -37.03
C VAL A 866 -22.74 -33.04 -36.69
N TYR A 867 -22.62 -32.46 -35.50
CA TYR A 867 -23.52 -31.42 -35.00
C TYR A 867 -22.66 -30.25 -34.52
N LEU A 868 -22.93 -29.06 -35.04
CA LEU A 868 -22.13 -27.86 -34.84
C LEU A 868 -23.04 -26.81 -34.23
N ILE A 869 -22.97 -26.70 -32.91
CA ILE A 869 -23.78 -25.81 -32.10
C ILE A 869 -23.11 -24.44 -32.15
N LYS A 870 -23.77 -23.47 -32.77
CA LYS A 870 -23.35 -22.07 -32.75
C LYS A 870 -24.13 -21.34 -31.67
N VAL A 871 -23.46 -20.48 -30.93
CA VAL A 871 -24.07 -19.44 -30.09
C VAL A 871 -23.68 -18.07 -30.64
N SER A 872 -24.63 -17.14 -30.72
CA SER A 872 -24.40 -15.76 -31.18
C SER A 872 -25.19 -14.75 -30.33
N ASN A 873 -24.96 -13.46 -30.53
CA ASN A 873 -25.82 -12.42 -29.95
C ASN A 873 -26.98 -12.07 -30.90
N TYR A 874 -28.18 -11.80 -30.37
CA TYR A 874 -29.35 -11.46 -31.18
C TYR A 874 -29.24 -10.05 -31.80
N TYR A 875 -29.16 -9.00 -30.96
CA TYR A 875 -28.82 -7.64 -31.39
C TYR A 875 -28.45 -6.66 -30.25
N THR A 876 -29.28 -6.57 -29.19
CA THR A 876 -29.12 -5.60 -28.10
C THR A 876 -29.74 -6.12 -26.78
N PRO A 877 -29.01 -6.18 -25.64
CA PRO A 877 -27.63 -5.73 -25.42
C PRO A 877 -26.60 -6.42 -26.32
N GLY A 878 -25.40 -5.85 -26.35
CA GLY A 878 -24.30 -6.36 -27.18
C GLY A 878 -23.82 -7.75 -26.73
N PRO A 879 -22.77 -8.30 -27.36
CA PRO A 879 -22.07 -9.47 -26.82
C PRO A 879 -21.63 -9.24 -25.38
N GLY A 880 -21.56 -10.32 -24.60
CA GLY A 880 -21.25 -10.28 -23.18
C GLY A 880 -20.61 -11.57 -22.69
N ASP A 881 -20.88 -11.91 -21.44
CA ASP A 881 -20.36 -13.10 -20.77
C ASP A 881 -21.36 -14.26 -20.94
N LEU A 882 -20.94 -15.31 -21.64
CA LEU A 882 -21.73 -16.49 -21.98
C LEU A 882 -21.60 -17.58 -20.91
N ASP A 883 -22.73 -18.00 -20.35
CA ASP A 883 -22.86 -19.28 -19.65
C ASP A 883 -23.45 -20.30 -20.64
N PHE A 884 -22.80 -21.44 -20.83
CA PHE A 884 -23.20 -22.47 -21.80
C PHE A 884 -23.26 -23.85 -21.15
N HIS A 885 -24.42 -24.50 -21.26
CA HIS A 885 -24.67 -25.83 -20.74
C HIS A 885 -24.98 -26.81 -21.87
N PHE A 886 -24.38 -28.00 -21.82
CA PHE A 886 -24.65 -29.10 -22.76
C PHE A 886 -24.83 -30.41 -21.99
N SER A 887 -25.78 -31.24 -22.43
CA SER A 887 -25.98 -32.61 -21.93
C SER A 887 -26.26 -33.57 -23.09
N PHE A 888 -25.59 -34.73 -23.12
CA PHE A 888 -25.90 -35.82 -24.05
C PHE A 888 -26.41 -37.05 -23.30
N TYR A 889 -27.61 -37.49 -23.68
CA TYR A 889 -28.29 -38.69 -23.21
C TYR A 889 -28.31 -39.74 -24.32
N PRO A 890 -27.45 -40.77 -24.29
CA PRO A 890 -27.51 -41.86 -25.26
C PRO A 890 -28.88 -42.55 -25.25
N ALA A 891 -29.36 -42.93 -26.42
CA ALA A 891 -30.44 -43.89 -26.54
C ALA A 891 -29.93 -45.26 -26.03
N PRO A 892 -30.76 -46.06 -25.35
CA PRO A 892 -30.38 -47.41 -24.93
C PRO A 892 -29.82 -48.22 -26.12
N ALA A 893 -28.71 -48.90 -25.89
CA ALA A 893 -28.15 -49.78 -26.90
C ALA A 893 -29.15 -50.91 -27.22
N PRO A 894 -29.38 -51.27 -28.49
CA PRO A 894 -30.19 -52.44 -28.80
C PRO A 894 -29.48 -53.68 -28.24
N CYS A 895 -30.13 -54.37 -27.32
CA CYS A 895 -29.67 -55.64 -26.77
C CYS A 895 -29.41 -56.66 -27.89
N ASP A 896 -28.35 -57.45 -27.74
CA ASP A 896 -28.05 -58.57 -28.65
C ASP A 896 -28.38 -59.89 -27.94
N PRO A 897 -29.49 -60.57 -28.29
CA PRO A 897 -29.91 -61.80 -27.63
C PRO A 897 -29.10 -63.05 -28.04
N ASP A 898 -28.16 -62.95 -29.00
CA ASP A 898 -27.18 -64.01 -29.32
C ASP A 898 -25.95 -63.91 -28.39
N VAL A 899 -26.19 -64.07 -27.08
CA VAL A 899 -25.15 -63.95 -26.04
C VAL A 899 -24.14 -65.10 -26.08
N ASN A 900 -24.48 -66.21 -26.74
CA ASN A 900 -23.62 -67.37 -26.96
C ASN A 900 -22.75 -67.26 -28.23
N GLN A 901 -23.09 -66.36 -29.16
CA GLN A 901 -22.39 -66.05 -30.43
C GLN A 901 -22.32 -67.22 -31.44
N ASP A 902 -23.35 -68.05 -31.54
CA ASP A 902 -23.42 -69.09 -32.60
C ASP A 902 -24.11 -68.62 -33.90
N GLY A 903 -24.75 -67.44 -33.86
CA GLY A 903 -25.40 -66.79 -34.99
C GLY A 903 -26.93 -66.83 -34.97
N VAL A 904 -27.55 -67.44 -33.96
CA VAL A 904 -29.02 -67.47 -33.78
C VAL A 904 -29.44 -67.37 -32.32
N ALA A 905 -30.12 -66.27 -31.97
CA ALA A 905 -30.73 -66.10 -30.65
C ALA A 905 -31.83 -67.16 -30.39
N ASP A 906 -31.53 -68.19 -29.59
CA ASP A 906 -32.46 -69.26 -29.22
C ASP A 906 -32.29 -69.78 -27.76
N GLN A 907 -32.70 -71.01 -27.47
CA GLN A 907 -32.53 -71.61 -26.14
C GLN A 907 -31.05 -71.75 -25.74
N GLY A 908 -30.12 -71.84 -26.71
CA GLY A 908 -28.68 -71.88 -26.47
C GLY A 908 -28.17 -70.68 -25.66
N ASP A 909 -28.72 -69.50 -25.91
CA ASP A 909 -28.40 -68.23 -25.24
C ASP A 909 -28.89 -68.19 -23.80
N VAL A 910 -30.11 -68.67 -23.58
CA VAL A 910 -30.70 -68.80 -22.24
C VAL A 910 -29.89 -69.80 -21.41
N ASP A 911 -29.54 -70.96 -21.98
CA ASP A 911 -28.71 -71.97 -21.33
C ASP A 911 -27.27 -71.47 -21.07
N TYR A 912 -26.71 -70.65 -21.98
CA TYR A 912 -25.42 -69.99 -21.82
C TYR A 912 -25.42 -68.99 -20.67
N LEU A 913 -26.40 -68.07 -20.64
CA LEU A 913 -26.51 -67.02 -19.63
C LEU A 913 -26.72 -67.62 -18.23
N ILE A 914 -27.60 -68.62 -18.10
CA ILE A 914 -27.79 -69.39 -16.85
C ILE A 914 -26.45 -69.99 -16.38
N ASN A 915 -25.65 -70.56 -17.28
CA ASN A 915 -24.36 -71.15 -16.93
C ASN A 915 -23.33 -70.09 -16.50
N VAL A 916 -23.27 -68.92 -17.14
CA VAL A 916 -22.39 -67.81 -16.73
C VAL A 916 -22.78 -67.26 -15.36
N ILE A 917 -24.06 -66.96 -15.13
CA ILE A 917 -24.58 -66.41 -13.86
C ILE A 917 -24.43 -67.42 -12.72
N ALA A 918 -24.49 -68.74 -13.00
CA ALA A 918 -24.16 -69.80 -12.05
C ALA A 918 -22.65 -69.92 -11.70
N GLY A 919 -21.79 -69.03 -12.22
CA GLY A 919 -20.34 -69.03 -11.98
C GLY A 919 -19.54 -69.88 -12.97
N GLY A 920 -20.13 -70.22 -14.13
CA GLY A 920 -19.43 -70.85 -15.25
C GLY A 920 -18.50 -69.89 -15.99
N PRO A 921 -17.65 -70.40 -16.90
CA PRO A 921 -16.81 -69.56 -17.74
C PRO A 921 -17.65 -68.77 -18.75
N ASN A 922 -17.32 -67.50 -18.94
CA ASN A 922 -17.86 -66.63 -20.00
C ASN A 922 -16.83 -66.50 -21.14
N PRO A 923 -16.83 -67.40 -22.15
CA PRO A 923 -15.92 -67.32 -23.29
C PRO A 923 -16.27 -66.23 -24.32
N THR A 924 -17.52 -65.77 -24.42
CA THR A 924 -17.93 -64.72 -25.38
C THR A 924 -17.51 -63.32 -24.93
N GLY A 925 -17.39 -63.11 -23.61
CA GLY A 925 -17.04 -61.82 -23.02
C GLY A 925 -18.16 -60.78 -23.05
N ILE A 926 -19.37 -61.18 -23.46
CA ILE A 926 -20.60 -60.37 -23.33
C ILE A 926 -20.94 -60.25 -21.85
N ASP A 927 -21.44 -59.09 -21.41
CA ASP A 927 -21.83 -58.87 -20.02
C ASP A 927 -23.05 -59.73 -19.67
N PRO A 928 -23.03 -60.53 -18.58
CA PRO A 928 -24.22 -61.27 -18.14
C PRO A 928 -25.30 -60.39 -17.50
N ASP A 929 -25.04 -59.11 -17.24
CA ASP A 929 -26.07 -58.09 -16.95
C ASP A 929 -26.76 -57.66 -18.26
N PHE A 930 -27.67 -58.52 -18.75
CA PHE A 930 -28.42 -58.34 -19.99
C PHE A 930 -29.49 -57.23 -19.87
N ASN A 931 -30.01 -57.02 -18.66
CA ASN A 931 -31.06 -56.03 -18.39
C ASN A 931 -30.52 -54.63 -17.98
N GLN A 932 -29.22 -54.55 -17.65
CA GLN A 932 -28.47 -53.32 -17.31
C GLN A 932 -28.95 -52.62 -16.03
N ASP A 933 -29.50 -53.36 -15.05
CA ASP A 933 -29.82 -52.81 -13.72
C ASP A 933 -28.62 -52.75 -12.75
N GLY A 934 -27.50 -53.38 -13.12
CA GLY A 934 -26.24 -53.40 -12.39
C GLY A 934 -25.93 -54.71 -11.67
N VAL A 935 -26.79 -55.73 -11.74
CA VAL A 935 -26.58 -57.04 -11.09
C VAL A 935 -27.04 -58.24 -11.92
N ALA A 936 -26.09 -58.93 -12.56
CA ALA A 936 -26.34 -60.19 -13.27
C ALA A 936 -27.01 -61.28 -12.39
N ASP A 937 -28.33 -61.45 -12.50
CA ASP A 937 -29.14 -62.42 -11.74
C ASP A 937 -30.25 -63.12 -12.57
N GLN A 938 -31.39 -63.48 -11.97
CA GLN A 938 -32.52 -64.07 -12.69
C GLN A 938 -33.24 -63.05 -13.59
N GLY A 939 -33.15 -61.74 -13.30
CA GLY A 939 -33.75 -60.67 -14.11
C GLY A 939 -33.24 -60.67 -15.55
N ASP A 940 -31.96 -60.97 -15.75
CA ASP A 940 -31.30 -61.06 -17.06
C ASP A 940 -31.78 -62.24 -17.89
N ILE A 941 -31.94 -63.38 -17.24
CA ILE A 941 -32.46 -64.61 -17.85
C ILE A 941 -33.92 -64.39 -18.27
N ASP A 942 -34.74 -63.79 -17.41
CA ASP A 942 -36.14 -63.47 -17.70
C ASP A 942 -36.25 -62.39 -18.80
N GLY A 943 -35.34 -61.41 -18.82
CA GLY A 943 -35.22 -60.37 -19.86
C GLY A 943 -34.83 -60.95 -21.22
N LEU A 944 -33.79 -61.79 -21.28
CA LEU A 944 -33.34 -62.48 -22.48
C LEU A 944 -34.44 -63.38 -23.07
N ILE A 945 -35.13 -64.16 -22.22
CA ILE A 945 -36.28 -64.98 -22.63
C ILE A 945 -37.39 -64.09 -23.23
N ASN A 946 -37.68 -62.93 -22.64
CA ASN A 946 -38.67 -62.00 -23.15
C ASN A 946 -38.28 -61.43 -24.53
N VAL A 947 -37.01 -61.09 -24.76
CA VAL A 947 -36.52 -60.62 -26.07
C VAL A 947 -36.60 -61.72 -27.12
N ILE A 948 -36.15 -62.94 -26.82
CA ILE A 948 -36.25 -64.11 -27.72
C ILE A 948 -37.71 -64.45 -28.04
N ALA A 949 -38.64 -64.21 -27.11
CA ALA A 949 -40.08 -64.33 -27.34
C ALA A 949 -40.70 -63.19 -28.20
N GLY A 950 -39.90 -62.22 -28.66
CA GLY A 950 -40.34 -61.09 -29.47
C GLY A 950 -40.80 -59.86 -28.68
N GLY A 951 -40.42 -59.77 -27.40
CA GLY A 951 -40.54 -58.55 -26.60
C GLY A 951 -39.53 -57.47 -27.02
N PRO A 952 -39.69 -56.22 -26.56
CA PRO A 952 -38.65 -55.21 -26.70
C PRO A 952 -37.42 -55.59 -25.87
N CYS A 953 -36.26 -55.04 -26.22
CA CYS A 953 -35.11 -55.03 -25.32
C CYS A 953 -35.48 -54.37 -23.99
N PRO A 954 -34.95 -54.89 -22.86
CA PRO A 954 -34.99 -54.18 -21.58
C PRO A 954 -34.29 -52.81 -21.68
#